data_AF-A0A832GQU8-F1
#
_entry.id   AF-A0A832GQU8-F1
#
_cell.length_a   1.000
_cell.length_b   1.000
_cell.length_c   1.000
_cell.angle_alpha   90.00
_cell.angle_beta   90.00
_cell.angle_gamma   90.00
#
_symmetry.space_group_name_H-M   'P 1'
#
loop_
_entity.id
_entity.type
_entity.pdbx_description
1 polymer ?
#
loop_
_entity_poly.entity_id
_entity_poly.type
_entity_poly.pdbx_seq_one_letter_code
_entity_poly.pdbx_strand_id
1 'polypeptide(L)'
;SLVTSICGEVERMLQKPETELTQDNYSHIGMLLLRANHGFPKHKRLTKLLSDPSNKRLMQDAENYYNRDKAKEMHIVDDELYFIIDEKNHITDLTEKGREFLAPSSVEKDFFTLPDMGTEIAIIENSGLSDEEKENKKDELYKLYAERSDRLHIVGQLLKAYALYEKDVEYVIQDGKIMIVDEFTGRILAGRRYSEGLHQAIEAKEGVKVEKDSQTLATITLQNYFRLYKKLAGMTGTAETEAAEFFDIYKLDVVVIPTSKVCIRDDFEDSVYRTKLEKYNAVIAEIMEMRAKRRPVLVGTTNVEVSEIISRMLKRKGVPHEVLNAKQNQREAQIIANAGLPGAITIATNMAGRGTDIKLGPGVAEVGGLHIIGTERHESRRIDRQLRGRAGRQGDPGSSRFFLSLEDDLMRLFGSDRITNVMQKLGMEEGQPIEHKWITKTVERAQKKVEENNFAIRKRLLEYDNVMNQQREVIYTRRRKALLGERLKDEILDMTFDAVEMLVAKYYKELDLEGLRNEVQRNFLIRINVSPEEFQKLGEEGMKKLIFEEARAFYQRKEERYGSELMARLERYVTLTVIDEKWKEHLREMDDLKEGINLRAYGQKDPLIEYKQDGFKLFTDMLDKISAEIINLIFKFTVQTGESADIRGPREVNTSSLRTSHANTDGMGLQPVESEAAYSGKKQPVKVAPKLGRNDPCYCGSGKKFKNCHGKGQ
;
A
#
# COMPACT_ATOMS: atom_id res chain seq x y z
N SER A 1 19.98 -27.77 -0.30
CA SER A 1 18.74 -27.63 0.49
C SER A 1 17.84 -28.83 0.23
N LEU A 2 16.76 -29.01 1.00
CA LEU A 2 15.74 -30.05 0.74
C LEU A 2 15.22 -29.97 -0.71
N VAL A 3 14.90 -28.76 -1.18
CA VAL A 3 14.46 -28.51 -2.57
C VAL A 3 15.49 -29.01 -3.60
N THR A 4 16.80 -28.80 -3.36
CA THR A 4 17.84 -29.32 -4.26
C THR A 4 17.85 -30.85 -4.31
N SER A 5 17.64 -31.51 -3.15
CA SER A 5 17.57 -32.97 -3.05
C SER A 5 16.35 -33.50 -3.80
N ILE A 6 15.18 -32.89 -3.56
CA ILE A 6 13.92 -33.22 -4.24
C ILE A 6 14.06 -33.08 -5.75
N CYS A 7 14.61 -31.96 -6.24
CA CYS A 7 14.84 -31.77 -7.67
C CYS A 7 15.74 -32.88 -8.26
N GLY A 8 16.82 -33.25 -7.55
CA GLY A 8 17.71 -34.32 -8.00
C GLY A 8 17.11 -35.72 -7.91
N GLU A 9 16.14 -35.94 -7.04
CA GLU A 9 15.34 -37.16 -6.99
C GLU A 9 14.37 -37.24 -8.16
N VAL A 10 13.62 -36.17 -8.42
CA VAL A 10 12.72 -36.07 -9.57
C VAL A 10 13.48 -36.27 -10.89
N GLU A 11 14.64 -35.63 -11.06
CA GLU A 11 15.51 -35.84 -12.23
C GLU A 11 15.91 -37.32 -12.41
N ARG A 12 16.28 -38.01 -11.32
CA ARG A 12 16.63 -39.44 -11.37
C ARG A 12 15.44 -40.34 -11.68
N MET A 13 14.26 -40.02 -11.16
CA MET A 13 13.04 -40.77 -11.43
C MET A 13 12.61 -40.62 -12.90
N LEU A 14 12.71 -39.40 -13.45
CA LEU A 14 12.38 -39.11 -14.85
C LEU A 14 13.38 -39.67 -15.86
N GLN A 15 14.58 -40.06 -15.44
CA GLN A 15 15.58 -40.74 -16.30
C GLN A 15 15.29 -42.22 -16.51
N LYS A 16 14.35 -42.82 -15.75
CA LYS A 16 13.97 -44.22 -15.96
C LYS A 16 13.18 -44.37 -17.26
N PRO A 17 13.29 -45.52 -17.96
CA PRO A 17 12.49 -45.77 -19.16
C PRO A 17 10.99 -45.64 -18.86
N GLU A 18 10.21 -45.08 -19.78
CA GLU A 18 8.74 -44.93 -19.61
C GLU A 18 8.05 -46.26 -19.29
N THR A 19 8.61 -47.39 -19.73
CA THR A 19 8.13 -48.75 -19.44
C THR A 19 8.26 -49.17 -17.96
N GLU A 20 9.05 -48.45 -17.17
CA GLU A 20 9.29 -48.71 -15.74
C GLU A 20 8.56 -47.73 -14.80
N LEU A 21 7.90 -46.70 -15.35
CA LEU A 21 7.20 -45.67 -14.57
C LEU A 21 5.72 -46.05 -14.39
N THR A 22 5.31 -46.30 -13.15
CA THR A 22 3.91 -46.55 -12.80
C THR A 22 3.15 -45.25 -12.53
N GLN A 23 1.81 -45.31 -12.50
CA GLN A 23 0.96 -44.18 -12.13
C GLN A 23 1.29 -43.64 -10.72
N ASP A 24 1.70 -44.52 -9.80
CA ASP A 24 2.14 -44.14 -8.45
C ASP A 24 3.46 -43.36 -8.50
N ASN A 25 4.38 -43.72 -9.40
CA ASN A 25 5.61 -42.95 -9.58
C ASN A 25 5.32 -41.54 -10.09
N TYR A 26 4.41 -41.39 -11.07
CA TYR A 26 3.99 -40.07 -11.56
C TYR A 26 3.30 -39.23 -10.49
N SER A 27 2.44 -39.86 -9.67
CA SER A 27 1.78 -39.17 -8.56
C SER A 27 2.78 -38.71 -7.50
N HIS A 28 3.78 -39.55 -7.19
CA HIS A 28 4.86 -39.19 -6.27
C HIS A 28 5.75 -38.06 -6.81
N ILE A 29 6.11 -38.10 -8.10
CA ILE A 29 6.83 -37.01 -8.78
C ILE A 29 6.04 -35.70 -8.69
N GLY A 30 4.72 -35.74 -8.95
CA GLY A 30 3.84 -34.57 -8.82
C GLY A 30 3.84 -33.98 -7.41
N MET A 31 3.71 -34.82 -6.39
CA MET A 31 3.79 -34.41 -4.97
C MET A 31 5.16 -33.80 -4.63
N LEU A 32 6.26 -34.41 -5.07
CA LEU A 32 7.62 -33.90 -4.86
C LEU A 32 7.82 -32.53 -5.53
N LEU A 33 7.35 -32.36 -6.77
CA LEU A 33 7.38 -31.09 -7.47
C LEU A 33 6.55 -30.03 -6.74
N LEU A 34 5.37 -30.38 -6.23
CA LEU A 34 4.53 -29.48 -5.46
C LEU A 34 5.21 -29.05 -4.15
N ARG A 35 5.80 -30.00 -3.41
CA ARG A 35 6.57 -29.73 -2.18
C ARG A 35 7.77 -28.82 -2.46
N ALA A 36 8.51 -29.07 -3.53
CA ALA A 36 9.61 -28.21 -3.94
C ALA A 36 9.12 -26.80 -4.29
N ASN A 37 7.96 -26.69 -4.93
CA ASN A 37 7.31 -25.43 -5.27
C ASN A 37 6.82 -24.66 -4.03
N HIS A 38 6.23 -25.32 -3.04
CA HIS A 38 5.87 -24.68 -1.77
C HIS A 38 7.10 -24.27 -0.94
N GLY A 39 8.19 -25.05 -1.03
CA GLY A 39 9.40 -24.80 -0.23
C GLY A 39 10.29 -23.67 -0.76
N PHE A 40 10.60 -23.64 -2.06
CA PHE A 40 11.39 -22.57 -2.67
C PHE A 40 11.12 -22.46 -4.18
N PRO A 41 10.01 -21.80 -4.58
CA PRO A 41 9.51 -21.87 -5.96
C PRO A 41 10.43 -21.18 -7.00
N LYS A 42 11.25 -20.21 -6.58
CA LYS A 42 12.28 -19.57 -7.43
C LYS A 42 13.58 -20.38 -7.58
N HIS A 43 13.65 -21.61 -7.05
CA HIS A 43 14.86 -22.42 -7.14
C HIS A 43 15.18 -22.80 -8.60
N LYS A 44 16.36 -22.40 -9.10
CA LYS A 44 16.75 -22.55 -10.52
C LYS A 44 16.55 -23.96 -11.10
N ARG A 45 16.84 -25.02 -10.34
CA ARG A 45 16.62 -26.41 -10.80
C ARG A 45 15.14 -26.75 -10.93
N LEU A 46 14.32 -26.26 -9.99
CA LEU A 46 12.87 -26.49 -10.03
C LEU A 46 12.26 -25.74 -11.21
N THR A 47 12.63 -24.47 -11.41
CA THR A 47 12.16 -23.67 -12.56
C THR A 47 12.49 -24.34 -13.89
N LYS A 48 13.69 -24.92 -14.01
CA LYS A 48 14.09 -25.70 -15.19
C LYS A 48 13.23 -26.97 -15.36
N LEU A 49 12.99 -27.72 -14.28
CA LEU A 49 12.12 -28.91 -14.35
C LEU A 49 10.69 -28.56 -14.77
N LEU A 50 10.13 -27.47 -14.22
CA LEU A 50 8.78 -26.98 -14.53
C LEU A 50 8.67 -26.24 -15.86
N SER A 51 9.79 -25.97 -16.54
CA SER A 51 9.78 -25.49 -17.94
C SER A 51 9.27 -26.58 -18.90
N ASP A 52 9.38 -27.86 -18.51
CA ASP A 52 8.73 -28.97 -19.21
C ASP A 52 7.23 -28.98 -18.87
N PRO A 53 6.34 -28.85 -19.88
CA PRO A 53 4.91 -28.91 -19.66
C PRO A 53 4.43 -30.17 -18.93
N SER A 54 5.05 -31.32 -19.17
CA SER A 54 4.64 -32.59 -18.55
C SER A 54 4.85 -32.57 -17.04
N ASN A 55 6.00 -32.06 -16.59
CA ASN A 55 6.31 -31.91 -15.17
C ASN A 55 5.42 -30.86 -14.50
N LYS A 56 5.19 -29.73 -15.17
CA LYS A 56 4.29 -28.69 -14.67
C LYS A 56 2.88 -29.24 -14.47
N ARG A 57 2.40 -30.08 -15.38
CA ARG A 57 1.11 -30.75 -15.24
C ARG A 57 1.08 -31.71 -14.07
N LEU A 58 2.11 -32.55 -13.89
CA LEU A 58 2.17 -33.47 -12.73
C LEU A 58 2.08 -32.70 -11.39
N MET A 59 2.77 -31.56 -11.30
CA MET A 59 2.70 -30.68 -10.14
C MET A 59 1.28 -30.10 -9.97
N GLN A 60 0.64 -29.63 -11.04
CA GLN A 60 -0.72 -29.08 -10.99
C GLN A 60 -1.78 -30.13 -10.66
N ASP A 61 -1.63 -31.35 -11.19
CA ASP A 61 -2.52 -32.48 -10.90
C ASP A 61 -2.39 -32.87 -9.41
N ALA A 62 -1.17 -32.84 -8.86
CA ALA A 62 -0.94 -32.98 -7.42
C ALA A 62 -1.57 -31.81 -6.63
N GLU A 63 -1.36 -30.56 -7.03
CA GLU A 63 -1.95 -29.37 -6.38
C GLU A 63 -3.48 -29.49 -6.34
N ASN A 64 -4.10 -29.87 -7.47
CA ASN A 64 -5.54 -30.09 -7.58
C ASN A 64 -6.03 -31.28 -6.76
N TYR A 65 -5.21 -32.31 -6.55
CA TYR A 65 -5.54 -33.46 -5.72
C TYR A 65 -5.50 -33.11 -4.24
N TYR A 66 -4.41 -32.50 -3.77
CA TYR A 66 -4.24 -32.14 -2.37
C TYR A 66 -5.13 -30.98 -1.93
N ASN A 67 -5.55 -30.10 -2.85
CA ASN A 67 -6.54 -29.06 -2.59
C ASN A 67 -7.99 -29.57 -2.51
N ARG A 68 -8.28 -30.84 -2.86
CA ARG A 68 -9.63 -31.42 -2.69
C ARG A 68 -10.04 -31.40 -1.23
N ASP A 69 -11.35 -31.39 -1.00
CA ASP A 69 -11.93 -31.43 0.35
C ASP A 69 -11.36 -30.37 1.30
N LYS A 70 -11.16 -29.15 0.76
CA LYS A 70 -10.61 -27.97 1.47
C LYS A 70 -9.17 -28.18 1.97
N ALA A 71 -8.30 -28.74 1.14
CA ALA A 71 -6.88 -28.89 1.43
C ALA A 71 -6.54 -29.77 2.65
N LYS A 72 -7.43 -30.71 3.01
CA LYS A 72 -7.25 -31.56 4.20
C LYS A 72 -5.94 -32.37 4.18
N GLU A 73 -5.55 -32.85 3.01
CA GLU A 73 -4.36 -33.67 2.81
C GLU A 73 -3.10 -32.86 2.50
N MET A 74 -3.17 -31.53 2.52
CA MET A 74 -2.02 -30.67 2.17
C MET A 74 -0.85 -30.81 3.15
N HIS A 75 -1.13 -31.19 4.40
CA HIS A 75 -0.12 -31.49 5.42
C HIS A 75 0.90 -32.55 4.94
N ILE A 76 0.49 -33.53 4.12
CA ILE A 76 1.39 -34.53 3.52
C ILE A 76 2.49 -33.86 2.67
N VAL A 77 2.15 -32.78 1.98
CA VAL A 77 3.09 -32.03 1.14
C VAL A 77 3.95 -31.13 2.01
N ASP A 78 3.34 -30.40 2.93
CA ASP A 78 3.92 -29.23 3.58
C ASP A 78 4.69 -29.53 4.87
N ASP A 79 4.33 -30.57 5.63
CA ASP A 79 4.90 -30.85 6.96
C ASP A 79 6.42 -31.15 6.93
N GLU A 80 6.94 -31.54 5.77
CA GLU A 80 8.38 -31.74 5.59
C GLU A 80 9.18 -30.42 5.49
N LEU A 81 8.52 -29.33 5.12
CA LEU A 81 9.11 -28.00 4.99
C LEU A 81 9.18 -27.31 6.36
N TYR A 82 10.06 -26.33 6.52
CA TYR A 82 10.05 -25.46 7.71
C TYR A 82 9.04 -24.30 7.58
N PHE A 83 8.80 -23.85 6.35
CA PHE A 83 7.80 -22.84 6.03
C PHE A 83 7.40 -23.01 4.56
N ILE A 84 6.23 -22.50 4.23
CA ILE A 84 5.64 -22.50 2.90
C ILE A 84 5.74 -21.09 2.31
N ILE A 85 5.95 -21.00 1.01
CA ILE A 85 5.98 -19.76 0.25
C ILE A 85 4.86 -19.78 -0.78
N ASP A 86 3.90 -18.86 -0.64
CA ASP A 86 2.92 -18.57 -1.67
C ASP A 86 3.29 -17.24 -2.36
N GLU A 87 4.00 -17.36 -3.49
CA GLU A 87 4.37 -16.20 -4.30
C GLU A 87 3.17 -15.48 -4.90
N LYS A 88 2.05 -16.18 -5.20
CA LYS A 88 0.89 -15.56 -5.86
C LYS A 88 0.20 -14.58 -4.93
N ASN A 89 0.16 -14.90 -3.64
CA ASN A 89 -0.47 -14.06 -2.61
C ASN A 89 0.54 -13.25 -1.79
N HIS A 90 1.85 -13.40 -2.05
CA HIS A 90 2.93 -12.80 -1.26
C HIS A 90 2.87 -13.13 0.24
N ILE A 91 2.57 -14.39 0.56
CA ILE A 91 2.43 -14.91 1.93
C ILE A 91 3.50 -15.97 2.19
N THR A 92 3.99 -16.00 3.43
CA THR A 92 4.85 -17.07 3.93
C THR A 92 4.28 -17.58 5.24
N ASP A 93 4.11 -18.90 5.36
CA ASP A 93 3.51 -19.52 6.55
C ASP A 93 4.46 -20.54 7.18
N LEU A 94 4.64 -20.46 8.49
CA LEU A 94 5.48 -21.38 9.24
C LEU A 94 4.74 -22.72 9.44
N THR A 95 5.40 -23.84 9.13
CA THR A 95 4.84 -25.19 9.34
C THR A 95 5.03 -25.63 10.79
N GLU A 96 4.43 -26.76 11.18
CA GLU A 96 4.67 -27.34 12.51
C GLU A 96 6.14 -27.68 12.74
N LYS A 97 6.78 -28.30 11.75
CA LYS A 97 8.22 -28.58 11.78
C LYS A 97 9.07 -27.32 11.89
N GLY A 98 8.65 -26.21 11.26
CA GLY A 98 9.26 -24.90 11.44
C GLY A 98 9.14 -24.37 12.86
N ARG A 99 7.95 -24.48 13.45
CA ARG A 99 7.68 -24.11 14.84
C ARG A 99 8.55 -24.91 15.80
N GLU A 100 8.59 -26.23 15.67
CA GLU A 100 9.40 -27.11 16.51
C GLU A 100 10.90 -26.81 16.39
N PHE A 101 11.37 -26.49 15.18
CA PHE A 101 12.77 -26.13 14.95
C PHE A 101 13.17 -24.83 15.65
N LEU A 102 12.28 -23.82 15.62
CA LEU A 102 12.51 -22.53 16.27
C LEU A 102 12.28 -22.58 17.79
N ALA A 103 11.50 -23.54 18.28
CA ALA A 103 11.15 -23.70 19.68
C ALA A 103 11.37 -25.16 20.18
N PRO A 104 12.63 -25.62 20.28
CA PRO A 104 12.94 -27.00 20.65
C PRO A 104 12.69 -27.33 22.14
N SER A 105 12.44 -26.34 23.00
CA SER A 105 12.28 -26.48 24.44
C SER A 105 10.79 -26.58 24.87
N SER A 106 10.47 -27.38 25.89
CA SER A 106 9.09 -27.50 26.43
C SER A 106 8.50 -26.19 26.99
N VAL A 107 9.34 -25.19 27.31
CA VAL A 107 8.92 -23.83 27.73
C VAL A 107 8.61 -22.94 26.52
N GLU A 108 9.15 -23.26 25.35
CA GLU A 108 8.93 -22.55 24.08
C GLU A 108 7.87 -23.23 23.21
N LYS A 109 7.32 -24.39 23.59
CA LYS A 109 6.23 -25.02 22.83
C LYS A 109 5.01 -24.11 22.66
N ASP A 110 4.77 -23.26 23.64
CA ASP A 110 3.69 -22.27 23.59
C ASP A 110 4.10 -20.95 22.89
N PHE A 111 5.31 -20.89 22.31
CA PHE A 111 5.84 -19.70 21.64
C PHE A 111 5.00 -19.30 20.42
N PHE A 112 4.52 -20.30 19.68
CA PHE A 112 3.72 -20.10 18.46
C PHE A 112 2.22 -20.32 18.69
N THR A 113 1.78 -20.54 19.94
CA THR A 113 0.36 -20.72 20.28
C THR A 113 -0.19 -19.43 20.88
N LEU A 114 -1.18 -18.84 20.20
CA LEU A 114 -1.92 -17.71 20.74
C LEU A 114 -2.98 -18.24 21.71
N PRO A 115 -3.09 -17.68 22.92
CA PRO A 115 -4.18 -18.04 23.82
C PRO A 115 -5.52 -17.59 23.20
N ASP A 116 -6.56 -18.42 23.33
CA ASP A 116 -7.91 -18.02 22.93
C ASP A 116 -8.46 -17.06 23.99
N MET A 117 -8.35 -15.76 23.68
CA MET A 117 -8.77 -14.69 24.57
C MET A 117 -10.22 -14.86 25.05
N GLY A 118 -11.14 -15.34 24.21
CA GLY A 118 -12.54 -15.48 24.58
C GLY A 118 -12.75 -16.55 25.64
N THR A 119 -12.15 -17.72 25.40
CA THR A 119 -12.23 -18.87 26.33
C THR A 119 -11.51 -18.58 27.64
N GLU A 120 -10.31 -18.00 27.58
CA GLU A 120 -9.51 -17.69 28.77
C GLU A 120 -10.14 -16.56 29.61
N ILE A 121 -10.67 -15.50 28.97
CA ILE A 121 -11.40 -14.44 29.69
C ILE A 121 -12.64 -15.01 30.37
N ALA A 122 -13.40 -15.89 29.71
CA ALA A 122 -14.57 -16.52 30.31
C ALA A 122 -14.20 -17.41 31.52
N ILE A 123 -13.05 -18.10 31.48
CA ILE A 123 -12.52 -18.86 32.62
C ILE A 123 -12.15 -17.91 33.78
N ILE A 124 -11.51 -16.78 33.48
CA ILE A 124 -11.15 -15.76 34.48
C ILE A 124 -12.41 -15.14 35.10
N GLU A 125 -13.42 -14.80 34.30
CA GLU A 125 -14.67 -14.22 34.81
C GLU A 125 -15.48 -15.18 35.68
N ASN A 126 -15.51 -16.46 35.31
CA ASN A 126 -16.15 -17.53 36.07
C ASN A 126 -15.30 -18.06 37.24
N SER A 127 -14.10 -17.52 37.43
CA SER A 127 -13.28 -17.87 38.59
C SER A 127 -13.87 -17.26 39.87
N GLY A 128 -13.72 -17.96 40.99
CA GLY A 128 -14.12 -17.47 42.32
C GLY A 128 -13.19 -16.40 42.91
N LEU A 129 -12.39 -15.72 42.08
CA LEU A 129 -11.44 -14.68 42.47
C LEU A 129 -12.16 -13.35 42.72
N SER A 130 -11.49 -12.43 43.42
CA SER A 130 -11.97 -11.05 43.56
C SER A 130 -11.92 -10.30 42.22
N ASP A 131 -12.70 -9.22 42.08
CA ASP A 131 -12.75 -8.43 40.85
C ASP A 131 -11.38 -7.82 40.49
N GLU A 132 -10.60 -7.41 41.50
CA GLU A 132 -9.24 -6.88 41.32
C GLU A 132 -8.26 -7.96 40.82
N GLU A 133 -8.35 -9.19 41.33
CA GLU A 133 -7.54 -10.32 40.86
C GLU A 133 -7.95 -10.79 39.45
N LYS A 134 -9.24 -10.68 39.10
CA LYS A 134 -9.73 -10.96 37.74
C LYS A 134 -9.15 -9.98 36.74
N GLU A 135 -9.16 -8.68 37.07
CA GLU A 135 -8.63 -7.65 36.19
C GLU A 135 -7.11 -7.82 35.97
N ASN A 136 -6.35 -8.07 37.05
CA ASN A 136 -4.92 -8.36 36.95
C ASN A 136 -4.62 -9.58 36.05
N LYS A 137 -5.41 -10.65 36.16
CA LYS A 137 -5.25 -11.84 35.29
C LYS A 137 -5.61 -11.56 33.84
N LYS A 138 -6.63 -10.73 33.59
CA LYS A 138 -6.95 -10.27 32.23
C LYS A 138 -5.79 -9.46 31.65
N ASP A 139 -5.21 -8.54 32.42
CA ASP A 139 -4.05 -7.74 32.00
C ASP A 139 -2.83 -8.62 31.68
N GLU A 140 -2.52 -9.61 32.52
CA GLU A 140 -1.45 -10.59 32.26
C GLU A 140 -1.71 -11.37 30.96
N LEU A 141 -2.96 -11.81 30.74
CA LEU A 141 -3.36 -12.53 29.54
C LEU A 141 -3.23 -11.65 28.28
N TYR A 142 -3.69 -10.39 28.34
CA TYR A 142 -3.55 -9.43 27.24
C TYR A 142 -2.08 -9.18 26.92
N LYS A 143 -1.24 -9.02 27.94
CA LYS A 143 0.21 -8.82 27.76
C LYS A 143 0.88 -10.04 27.13
N LEU A 144 0.53 -11.25 27.58
CA LEU A 144 1.04 -12.49 27.01
C LEU A 144 0.61 -12.66 25.54
N TYR A 145 -0.65 -12.35 25.24
CA TYR A 145 -1.16 -12.37 23.88
C TYR A 145 -0.41 -11.39 22.97
N ALA A 146 -0.24 -10.14 23.43
CA ALA A 146 0.50 -9.11 22.69
C ALA A 146 1.95 -9.54 22.40
N GLU A 147 2.69 -10.01 23.41
CA GLU A 147 4.08 -10.45 23.24
C GLU A 147 4.22 -11.60 22.23
N ARG A 148 3.31 -12.59 22.28
CA ARG A 148 3.31 -13.72 21.33
C ARG A 148 2.90 -13.29 19.93
N SER A 149 1.89 -12.44 19.81
CA SER A 149 1.43 -11.88 18.53
C SER A 149 2.55 -11.09 17.85
N ASP A 150 3.23 -10.21 18.57
CA ASP A 150 4.35 -9.41 18.06
C ASP A 150 5.47 -10.31 17.55
N ARG A 151 5.82 -11.36 18.29
CA ARG A 151 6.87 -12.31 17.88
C ARG A 151 6.49 -13.09 16.63
N LEU A 152 5.24 -13.57 16.54
CA LEU A 152 4.72 -14.24 15.35
C LEU A 152 4.81 -13.33 14.11
N HIS A 153 4.41 -12.06 14.27
CA HIS A 153 4.53 -11.06 13.24
C HIS A 153 5.98 -10.86 12.81
N ILE A 154 6.90 -10.65 13.75
CA ILE A 154 8.34 -10.48 13.44
C ILE A 154 8.89 -11.68 12.65
N VAL A 155 8.59 -12.91 13.07
CA VAL A 155 9.02 -14.12 12.35
C VAL A 155 8.42 -14.16 10.95
N GLY A 156 7.13 -13.85 10.81
CA GLY A 156 6.46 -13.74 9.52
C GLY A 156 7.14 -12.71 8.60
N GLN A 157 7.46 -11.52 9.10
CA GLN A 157 8.16 -10.48 8.33
C GLN A 157 9.58 -10.88 7.95
N LEU A 158 10.30 -11.58 8.83
CA LEU A 158 11.64 -12.10 8.53
C LEU A 158 11.60 -13.16 7.43
N LEU A 159 10.65 -14.09 7.50
CA LEU A 159 10.44 -15.10 6.45
C LEU A 159 10.03 -14.45 5.12
N LYS A 160 9.11 -13.49 5.17
CA LYS A 160 8.68 -12.70 4.02
C LYS A 160 9.85 -11.96 3.37
N ALA A 161 10.63 -11.23 4.16
CA ALA A 161 11.83 -10.53 3.69
C ALA A 161 12.86 -11.50 3.10
N TYR A 162 13.07 -12.67 3.71
CA TYR A 162 13.99 -13.68 3.24
C TYR A 162 13.55 -14.28 1.89
N ALA A 163 12.29 -14.69 1.78
CA ALA A 163 11.78 -15.51 0.68
C ALA A 163 11.23 -14.71 -0.50
N LEU A 164 10.61 -13.55 -0.24
CA LEU A 164 9.84 -12.81 -1.26
C LEU A 164 10.51 -11.51 -1.71
N TYR A 165 11.46 -10.97 -0.95
CA TYR A 165 12.16 -9.72 -1.28
C TYR A 165 13.62 -9.97 -1.63
N GLU A 166 13.99 -9.68 -2.87
CA GLU A 166 15.31 -9.86 -3.43
C GLU A 166 16.03 -8.52 -3.61
N LYS A 167 17.32 -8.55 -3.32
CA LYS A 167 18.21 -7.43 -3.58
C LYS A 167 18.33 -7.21 -5.09
N ASP A 168 18.37 -5.94 -5.48
CA ASP A 168 18.41 -5.43 -6.85
C ASP A 168 17.11 -5.66 -7.66
N VAL A 169 16.05 -6.17 -7.03
CA VAL A 169 14.70 -6.27 -7.60
C VAL A 169 13.74 -5.36 -6.84
N GLU A 170 13.37 -5.70 -5.61
CA GLU A 170 12.45 -4.89 -4.80
C GLU A 170 13.17 -3.78 -4.02
N TYR A 171 14.46 -3.94 -3.73
CA TYR A 171 15.26 -2.93 -3.03
C TYR A 171 16.74 -2.98 -3.41
N VAL A 172 17.48 -1.90 -3.12
CA VAL A 172 18.94 -1.81 -3.26
C VAL A 172 19.57 -1.32 -1.96
N ILE A 173 20.86 -1.59 -1.78
CA ILE A 173 21.62 -1.12 -0.63
C ILE A 173 22.50 0.06 -1.07
N GLN A 174 22.32 1.23 -0.44
CA GLN A 174 23.14 2.42 -0.65
C GLN A 174 23.51 3.05 0.69
N ASP A 175 24.77 3.45 0.85
CA ASP A 175 25.29 4.07 2.08
C ASP A 175 24.96 3.29 3.36
N GLY A 176 24.94 1.96 3.27
CA GLY A 176 24.56 1.09 4.38
C GLY A 176 23.10 1.25 4.81
N LYS A 177 22.19 1.56 3.88
CA LYS A 177 20.73 1.64 4.10
C LYS A 177 19.97 0.92 2.99
N ILE A 178 18.80 0.40 3.34
CA ILE A 178 17.87 -0.21 2.40
C ILE A 178 17.07 0.89 1.71
N MET A 179 17.11 0.88 0.38
CA MET A 179 16.39 1.82 -0.45
C MET A 179 15.42 1.05 -1.34
N ILE A 180 14.13 1.37 -1.22
CA ILE A 180 13.07 0.69 -1.97
C ILE A 180 13.18 1.02 -3.46
N VAL A 181 13.00 0.02 -4.32
CA VAL A 181 12.88 0.21 -5.76
C VAL A 181 11.40 0.13 -6.13
N ASP A 182 10.92 1.09 -6.90
CA ASP A 182 9.59 1.02 -7.51
C ASP A 182 9.58 -0.06 -8.59
N GLU A 183 8.81 -1.12 -8.39
CA GLU A 183 8.66 -2.25 -9.32
C GLU A 183 8.27 -1.81 -10.74
N PHE A 184 7.48 -0.74 -10.88
CA PHE A 184 6.98 -0.29 -12.19
C PHE A 184 7.90 0.69 -12.90
N THR A 185 8.83 1.33 -12.18
CA THR A 185 9.69 2.35 -12.79
C THR A 185 11.16 2.03 -12.65
N GLY A 186 11.57 1.12 -11.76
CA GLY A 186 12.97 0.87 -11.41
C GLY A 186 13.62 2.00 -10.61
N ARG A 187 12.84 3.01 -10.18
CA ARG A 187 13.36 4.18 -9.45
C ARG A 187 13.60 3.85 -7.99
N ILE A 188 14.66 4.44 -7.45
CA ILE A 188 14.95 4.40 -6.02
C ILE A 188 14.06 5.42 -5.30
N LEU A 189 13.27 4.95 -4.35
CA LEU A 189 12.34 5.76 -3.57
C LEU A 189 13.02 6.24 -2.28
N ALA A 190 13.78 7.33 -2.39
CA ALA A 190 14.52 7.89 -1.27
C ALA A 190 13.60 8.32 -0.11
N GLY A 191 14.01 7.99 1.12
CA GLY A 191 13.29 8.33 2.34
C GLY A 191 12.08 7.44 2.65
N ARG A 192 11.75 6.47 1.80
CA ARG A 192 10.65 5.52 2.02
C ARG A 192 11.12 4.28 2.75
N ARG A 193 10.23 3.72 3.57
CA ARG A 193 10.41 2.45 4.28
C ARG A 193 9.18 1.58 4.06
N TYR A 194 9.37 0.26 4.11
CA TYR A 194 8.27 -0.68 4.16
C TYR A 194 7.61 -0.62 5.54
N SER A 195 6.30 -0.75 5.58
CA SER A 195 5.53 -0.73 6.83
C SER A 195 5.53 -2.09 7.53
N GLU A 196 4.91 -2.16 8.72
CA GLU A 196 4.59 -3.42 9.41
C GLU A 196 5.86 -4.26 9.72
N GLY A 197 6.96 -3.60 10.11
CA GLY A 197 8.23 -4.26 10.47
C GLY A 197 9.03 -4.86 9.32
N LEU A 198 8.49 -4.88 8.09
CA LEU A 198 9.13 -5.51 6.94
C LEU A 198 10.47 -4.85 6.57
N HIS A 199 10.58 -3.53 6.72
CA HIS A 199 11.81 -2.83 6.38
C HIS A 199 12.95 -3.22 7.31
N GLN A 200 12.65 -3.33 8.61
CA GLN A 200 13.57 -3.79 9.64
C GLN A 200 13.95 -5.25 9.42
N ALA A 201 13.02 -6.08 8.96
CA ALA A 201 13.30 -7.45 8.58
C ALA A 201 14.28 -7.54 7.38
N ILE A 202 14.14 -6.66 6.39
CA ILE A 202 15.09 -6.57 5.26
C ILE A 202 16.45 -6.00 5.72
N GLU A 203 16.46 -4.99 6.60
CA GLU A 203 17.70 -4.48 7.21
C GLU A 203 18.45 -5.59 7.95
N ALA A 204 17.73 -6.40 8.75
CA ALA A 204 18.29 -7.54 9.46
C ALA A 204 18.79 -8.63 8.50
N LYS A 205 18.03 -8.96 7.45
CA LYS A 205 18.41 -9.92 6.41
C LYS A 205 19.75 -9.55 5.76
N GLU A 206 19.93 -8.28 5.42
CA GLU A 206 21.11 -7.80 4.70
C GLU A 206 22.27 -7.39 5.65
N GLY A 207 22.12 -7.59 6.96
CA GLY A 207 23.14 -7.25 7.96
C GLY A 207 23.37 -5.74 8.12
N VAL A 208 22.37 -4.93 7.76
CA VAL A 208 22.39 -3.48 7.88
C VAL A 208 21.94 -3.07 9.30
N LYS A 209 22.34 -1.88 9.76
CA LYS A 209 21.90 -1.34 11.04
C LYS A 209 20.38 -1.18 11.05
N VAL A 210 19.70 -1.99 11.86
CA VAL A 210 18.25 -1.91 12.07
C VAL A 210 17.91 -0.59 12.77
N GLU A 211 17.19 0.31 12.10
CA GLU A 211 16.72 1.54 12.74
C GLU A 211 15.47 1.27 13.59
N LYS A 212 15.16 2.17 14.54
CA LYS A 212 13.95 2.07 15.37
C LYS A 212 12.69 2.04 14.51
N ASP A 213 11.64 1.46 15.08
CA ASP A 213 10.36 1.38 14.42
C ASP A 213 9.76 2.76 14.13
N SER A 214 9.14 2.87 12.97
CA SER A 214 8.52 4.10 12.50
C SER A 214 7.05 4.09 12.88
N GLN A 215 6.65 5.04 13.72
CA GLN A 215 5.24 5.22 14.07
C GLN A 215 4.51 6.04 13.00
N THR A 216 3.32 5.59 12.62
CA THR A 216 2.40 6.35 11.77
C THR A 216 1.92 7.62 12.48
N LEU A 217 2.32 8.79 11.98
CA LEU A 217 1.78 10.08 12.47
C LEU A 217 0.62 10.60 11.62
N ALA A 218 0.61 10.26 10.33
CA ALA A 218 -0.45 10.54 9.40
C ALA A 218 -0.31 9.65 8.16
N THR A 219 -1.43 9.09 7.71
CA THR A 219 -1.52 8.27 6.48
C THR A 219 -2.73 8.68 5.69
N ILE A 220 -2.67 8.73 4.37
CA ILE A 220 -3.87 8.88 3.53
C ILE A 220 -3.65 8.08 2.24
N THR A 221 -4.66 7.34 1.80
CA THR A 221 -4.59 6.69 0.49
C THR A 221 -4.68 7.72 -0.63
N LEU A 222 -4.10 7.43 -1.80
CA LEU A 222 -4.24 8.30 -2.97
C LEU A 222 -5.72 8.48 -3.34
N GLN A 223 -6.50 7.42 -3.17
CA GLN A 223 -7.95 7.40 -3.39
C GLN A 223 -8.63 8.47 -2.54
N ASN A 224 -8.48 8.42 -1.20
CA ASN A 224 -9.11 9.39 -0.33
C ASN A 224 -8.50 10.79 -0.45
N TYR A 225 -7.20 10.89 -0.75
CA TYR A 225 -6.55 12.18 -0.98
C TYR A 225 -7.14 12.92 -2.20
N PHE A 226 -7.27 12.26 -3.35
CA PHE A 226 -7.84 12.89 -4.54
C PHE A 226 -9.35 13.17 -4.41
N ARG A 227 -10.07 12.41 -3.57
CA ARG A 227 -11.48 12.70 -3.24
C ARG A 227 -11.68 14.01 -2.47
N LEU A 228 -10.63 14.58 -1.86
CA LEU A 228 -10.71 15.89 -1.20
C LEU A 228 -10.89 17.06 -2.18
N TYR A 229 -10.54 16.87 -3.46
CA TYR A 229 -10.63 17.92 -4.46
C TYR A 229 -12.08 18.15 -4.87
N LYS A 230 -12.52 19.42 -4.84
CA LYS A 230 -13.88 19.82 -5.28
C LYS A 230 -14.18 19.43 -6.73
N LYS A 231 -13.15 19.40 -7.57
CA LYS A 231 -13.21 18.96 -8.97
C LYS A 231 -11.95 18.19 -9.29
N LEU A 232 -12.11 16.99 -9.81
CA LEU A 232 -11.03 16.11 -10.23
C LEU A 232 -11.18 15.83 -11.73
N ALA A 233 -10.06 15.76 -12.43
CA ALA A 233 -9.98 15.35 -13.83
C ALA A 233 -8.61 14.71 -14.07
N GLY A 234 -8.51 13.84 -15.07
CA GLY A 234 -7.27 13.17 -15.44
C GLY A 234 -7.20 12.93 -16.94
N MET A 235 -5.98 12.70 -17.43
CA MET A 235 -5.74 12.34 -18.83
C MET A 235 -4.73 11.19 -18.90
N THR A 236 -4.98 10.25 -19.79
CA THR A 236 -4.09 9.12 -20.08
C THR A 236 -4.47 8.50 -21.41
N GLY A 237 -3.52 7.83 -22.08
CA GLY A 237 -3.80 7.09 -23.31
C GLY A 237 -4.49 5.73 -23.09
N THR A 238 -4.58 5.28 -21.83
CA THR A 238 -5.03 3.91 -21.50
C THR A 238 -5.86 3.93 -20.20
N ALA A 239 -7.09 4.50 -20.23
CA ALA A 239 -8.02 4.50 -19.09
C ALA A 239 -9.29 3.69 -19.32
N GLU A 240 -9.60 3.33 -20.57
CA GLU A 240 -10.85 2.64 -20.93
C GLU A 240 -11.03 1.31 -20.19
N THR A 241 -9.94 0.57 -19.98
CA THR A 241 -9.94 -0.72 -19.28
C THR A 241 -10.30 -0.60 -17.80
N GLU A 242 -10.02 0.54 -17.18
CA GLU A 242 -10.27 0.80 -15.75
C GLU A 242 -11.43 1.79 -15.52
N ALA A 243 -12.28 2.01 -16.54
CA ALA A 243 -13.36 3.00 -16.47
C ALA A 243 -14.32 2.75 -15.28
N ALA A 244 -14.65 1.48 -15.01
CA ALA A 244 -15.47 1.10 -13.86
C ALA A 244 -14.79 1.49 -12.54
N GLU A 245 -13.49 1.24 -12.39
CA GLU A 245 -12.74 1.60 -11.17
C GLU A 245 -12.70 3.13 -10.98
N PHE A 246 -12.48 3.90 -12.06
CA PHE A 246 -12.50 5.36 -12.00
C PHE A 246 -13.86 5.90 -11.55
N PHE A 247 -14.95 5.32 -12.05
CA PHE A 247 -16.29 5.72 -11.65
C PHE A 247 -16.63 5.29 -10.22
N ASP A 248 -16.27 4.06 -9.83
CA ASP A 248 -16.59 3.54 -8.50
C ASP A 248 -15.89 4.32 -7.39
N ILE A 249 -14.60 4.63 -7.57
CA ILE A 249 -13.76 5.30 -6.56
C ILE A 249 -13.89 6.81 -6.63
N TYR A 250 -13.78 7.40 -7.83
CA TYR A 250 -13.66 8.86 -8.01
C TYR A 250 -14.88 9.51 -8.65
N LYS A 251 -15.89 8.73 -9.06
CA LYS A 251 -17.03 9.21 -9.85
C LYS A 251 -16.59 9.94 -11.13
N LEU A 252 -15.53 9.42 -11.75
CA LEU A 252 -14.99 9.94 -13.01
C LEU A 252 -15.40 9.04 -14.18
N ASP A 253 -16.09 9.63 -15.15
CA ASP A 253 -16.33 9.00 -16.44
C ASP A 253 -15.07 9.03 -17.31
N VAL A 254 -14.86 7.97 -18.09
CA VAL A 254 -13.78 7.89 -19.07
C VAL A 254 -14.33 8.16 -20.46
N VAL A 255 -13.80 9.21 -21.11
CA VAL A 255 -14.16 9.58 -22.48
C VAL A 255 -12.99 9.29 -23.40
N VAL A 256 -13.20 8.43 -24.39
CA VAL A 256 -12.19 8.13 -25.42
C VAL A 256 -12.20 9.23 -26.47
N ILE A 257 -11.14 10.06 -26.47
CA ILE A 257 -10.97 11.12 -27.46
C ILE A 257 -10.45 10.52 -28.78
N PRO A 258 -11.09 10.80 -29.94
CA PRO A 258 -10.61 10.34 -31.23
C PRO A 258 -9.17 10.79 -31.50
N THR A 259 -8.38 9.94 -32.16
CA THR A 259 -7.01 10.33 -32.55
C THR A 259 -7.03 11.40 -33.63
N SER A 260 -6.05 12.31 -33.59
CA SER A 260 -5.85 13.35 -34.61
C SER A 260 -5.67 12.77 -36.03
N LYS A 261 -4.96 11.64 -36.11
CA LYS A 261 -4.76 10.85 -37.33
C LYS A 261 -5.04 9.38 -37.03
N VAL A 262 -5.46 8.62 -38.03
CA VAL A 262 -5.71 7.18 -37.92
C VAL A 262 -4.42 6.46 -37.54
N CYS A 263 -4.48 5.57 -36.55
CA CYS A 263 -3.33 4.74 -36.18
C CYS A 263 -3.15 3.64 -37.23
N ILE A 264 -1.96 3.55 -37.83
CA ILE A 264 -1.58 2.54 -38.82
C ILE A 264 -0.47 1.60 -38.30
N ARG A 265 -0.24 1.58 -36.98
CA ARG A 265 0.76 0.71 -36.35
C ARG A 265 0.34 -0.74 -36.50
N ASP A 266 1.30 -1.59 -36.87
CA ASP A 266 1.10 -3.04 -36.96
C ASP A 266 1.48 -3.71 -35.63
N ASP A 267 0.51 -4.24 -34.90
CA ASP A 267 0.73 -4.96 -33.64
C ASP A 267 0.72 -6.47 -33.91
N PHE A 268 1.91 -7.08 -33.98
CA PHE A 268 2.09 -8.50 -34.23
C PHE A 268 1.64 -9.36 -33.03
N GLU A 269 1.32 -10.62 -33.32
CA GLU A 269 1.04 -11.63 -32.30
C GLU A 269 2.28 -11.91 -31.44
N ASP A 270 2.05 -12.45 -30.24
CA ASP A 270 3.13 -12.77 -29.30
C ASP A 270 3.91 -14.01 -29.79
N SER A 271 5.25 -13.95 -29.74
CA SER A 271 6.14 -15.07 -30.04
C SER A 271 6.54 -15.77 -28.74
N VAL A 272 6.09 -17.01 -28.53
CA VAL A 272 6.33 -17.75 -27.28
C VAL A 272 7.38 -18.84 -27.45
N TYR A 273 8.32 -18.86 -26.52
CA TYR A 273 9.46 -19.77 -26.45
C TYR A 273 9.40 -20.66 -25.20
N ARG A 274 10.10 -21.79 -25.23
CA ARG A 274 10.15 -22.70 -24.08
C ARG A 274 10.99 -22.10 -22.95
N THR A 275 12.18 -21.61 -23.27
CA THR A 275 13.15 -21.09 -22.28
C THR A 275 13.43 -19.60 -22.44
N LYS A 276 13.87 -18.93 -21.36
CA LYS A 276 14.30 -17.52 -21.42
C LYS A 276 15.48 -17.33 -22.37
N LEU A 277 16.37 -18.32 -22.48
CA LEU A 277 17.54 -18.23 -23.36
C LEU A 277 17.13 -18.21 -24.85
N GLU A 278 16.22 -19.09 -25.25
CA GLU A 278 15.64 -19.10 -26.61
C GLU A 278 14.98 -17.76 -26.93
N LYS A 279 14.15 -17.26 -25.99
CA LYS A 279 13.50 -15.95 -26.06
C LYS A 279 14.51 -14.82 -26.30
N TYR A 280 15.57 -14.72 -25.49
CA TYR A 280 16.57 -13.67 -25.63
C TYR A 280 17.36 -13.77 -26.94
N ASN A 281 17.69 -14.98 -27.39
CA ASN A 281 18.35 -15.17 -28.68
C ASN A 281 17.47 -14.67 -29.84
N ALA A 282 16.16 -14.94 -29.79
CA ALA A 282 15.21 -14.45 -30.78
C ALA A 282 15.05 -12.93 -30.76
N VAL A 283 14.94 -12.32 -29.57
CA VAL A 283 14.93 -10.85 -29.41
C VAL A 283 16.16 -10.22 -30.06
N ILE A 284 17.36 -10.77 -29.81
CA ILE A 284 18.60 -10.27 -30.40
C ILE A 284 18.59 -10.44 -31.92
N ALA A 285 18.06 -11.55 -32.44
CA ALA A 285 17.94 -11.78 -33.89
C ALA A 285 17.03 -10.73 -34.55
N GLU A 286 15.89 -10.41 -33.95
CA GLU A 286 14.98 -9.39 -34.48
C GLU A 286 15.60 -7.98 -34.42
N ILE A 287 16.28 -7.63 -33.33
CA ILE A 287 17.02 -6.35 -33.23
C ILE A 287 18.03 -6.24 -34.38
N MET A 288 18.78 -7.31 -34.67
CA MET A 288 19.75 -7.32 -35.76
C MET A 288 19.09 -7.17 -37.14
N GLU A 289 17.96 -7.82 -37.36
CA GLU A 289 17.21 -7.71 -38.62
C GLU A 289 16.69 -6.28 -38.85
N MET A 290 16.08 -5.68 -37.83
CA MET A 290 15.58 -4.30 -37.92
C MET A 290 16.73 -3.29 -38.10
N ARG A 291 17.84 -3.50 -37.39
CA ARG A 291 19.04 -2.66 -37.54
C ARG A 291 19.64 -2.76 -38.95
N ALA A 292 19.66 -3.95 -39.56
CA ALA A 292 20.11 -4.14 -40.94
C ALA A 292 19.28 -3.32 -41.93
N LYS A 293 17.97 -3.14 -41.66
CA LYS A 293 17.04 -2.28 -42.40
C LYS A 293 17.13 -0.79 -42.00
N ARG A 294 18.08 -0.41 -41.13
CA ARG A 294 18.22 0.93 -40.50
C ARG A 294 16.97 1.40 -39.76
N ARG A 295 16.12 0.47 -39.31
CA ARG A 295 14.91 0.77 -38.55
C ARG A 295 15.24 0.90 -37.06
N PRO A 296 14.77 1.95 -36.36
CA PRO A 296 14.99 2.09 -34.92
C PRO A 296 14.20 1.07 -34.12
N VAL A 297 14.78 0.63 -33.00
CA VAL A 297 14.19 -0.36 -32.09
C VAL A 297 14.19 0.17 -30.66
N LEU A 298 13.03 0.09 -30.01
CA LEU A 298 12.88 0.26 -28.57
C LEU A 298 12.52 -1.08 -27.93
N VAL A 299 13.42 -1.57 -27.07
CA VAL A 299 13.25 -2.82 -26.32
C VAL A 299 12.74 -2.48 -24.92
N GLY A 300 11.55 -2.95 -24.56
CA GLY A 300 10.99 -2.80 -23.21
C GLY A 300 11.23 -4.06 -22.39
N THR A 301 11.88 -3.93 -21.24
CA THR A 301 12.10 -5.01 -20.27
C THR A 301 11.31 -4.77 -18.98
N THR A 302 11.08 -5.80 -18.17
CA THR A 302 10.32 -5.73 -16.91
C THR A 302 11.18 -5.39 -15.69
N ASN A 303 12.49 -5.61 -15.76
CA ASN A 303 13.42 -5.29 -14.68
C ASN A 303 14.81 -4.93 -15.22
N VAL A 304 15.68 -4.46 -14.32
CA VAL A 304 17.04 -4.02 -14.63
C VAL A 304 17.93 -5.21 -15.03
N GLU A 305 17.78 -6.37 -14.39
CA GLU A 305 18.58 -7.57 -14.71
C GLU A 305 18.42 -7.98 -16.18
N VAL A 306 17.18 -8.06 -16.66
CA VAL A 306 16.87 -8.41 -18.06
C VAL A 306 17.48 -7.40 -19.03
N SER A 307 17.41 -6.11 -18.71
CA SER A 307 18.05 -5.07 -19.55
C SER A 307 19.56 -5.23 -19.65
N GLU A 308 20.23 -5.60 -18.56
CA GLU A 308 21.68 -5.84 -18.52
C GLU A 308 22.07 -7.14 -19.21
N ILE A 309 21.23 -8.17 -19.18
CA ILE A 309 21.43 -9.40 -19.95
C ILE A 309 21.40 -9.09 -21.45
N ILE A 310 20.36 -8.39 -21.93
CA ILE A 310 20.22 -8.03 -23.34
C ILE A 310 21.35 -7.09 -23.78
N SER A 311 21.69 -6.09 -22.97
CA SER A 311 22.83 -5.19 -23.17
C SER A 311 24.14 -5.97 -23.36
N ARG A 312 24.45 -6.92 -22.48
CA ARG A 312 25.65 -7.77 -22.61
C ARG A 312 25.63 -8.60 -23.89
N MET A 313 24.49 -9.16 -24.28
CA MET A 313 24.36 -9.92 -25.53
C MET A 313 24.59 -9.06 -26.76
N LEU A 314 24.06 -7.83 -26.78
CA LEU A 314 24.30 -6.86 -27.87
C LEU A 314 25.76 -6.40 -27.91
N LYS A 315 26.40 -6.14 -26.76
CA LYS A 315 27.84 -5.79 -26.69
C LYS A 315 28.72 -6.88 -27.31
N ARG A 316 28.46 -8.15 -27.01
CA ARG A 316 29.19 -9.29 -27.61
C ARG A 316 29.07 -9.34 -29.13
N LYS A 317 27.96 -8.85 -29.69
CA LYS A 317 27.72 -8.76 -31.13
C LYS A 317 28.19 -7.43 -31.76
N GLY A 318 28.84 -6.56 -31.00
CA GLY A 318 29.32 -5.26 -31.50
C GLY A 318 28.21 -4.30 -31.89
N VAL A 319 27.03 -4.41 -31.26
CA VAL A 319 25.87 -3.57 -31.56
C VAL A 319 25.84 -2.37 -30.59
N PRO A 320 26.02 -1.12 -31.06
CA PRO A 320 25.84 0.08 -30.23
C PRO A 320 24.38 0.20 -29.81
N HIS A 321 24.15 0.47 -28.52
CA HIS A 321 22.82 0.63 -27.93
C HIS A 321 22.92 1.50 -26.68
N GLU A 322 21.79 2.08 -26.31
CA GLU A 322 21.62 2.84 -25.08
C GLU A 322 20.72 2.08 -24.10
N VAL A 323 21.01 2.16 -22.80
CA VAL A 323 20.23 1.51 -21.74
C VAL A 323 19.69 2.55 -20.77
N LEU A 324 18.39 2.46 -20.47
CA LEU A 324 17.66 3.38 -19.60
C LEU A 324 17.14 2.60 -18.40
N ASN A 325 17.72 2.87 -17.24
CA ASN A 325 17.44 2.18 -15.97
C ASN A 325 16.67 3.06 -14.96
N ALA A 326 16.03 4.15 -15.42
CA ALA A 326 15.27 5.11 -14.61
C ALA A 326 16.05 5.75 -13.44
N LYS A 327 17.38 5.87 -13.55
CA LYS A 327 18.24 6.48 -12.52
C LYS A 327 18.45 7.98 -12.73
N GLN A 328 18.38 8.50 -13.96
CA GLN A 328 18.71 9.90 -14.29
C GLN A 328 17.78 10.52 -15.34
N ASN A 329 16.66 11.09 -14.89
CA ASN A 329 15.56 11.55 -15.75
C ASN A 329 15.97 12.52 -16.89
N GLN A 330 16.87 13.48 -16.65
CA GLN A 330 17.26 14.46 -17.69
C GLN A 330 18.07 13.85 -18.83
N ARG A 331 19.04 12.99 -18.50
CA ARG A 331 19.88 12.29 -19.50
C ARG A 331 19.05 11.27 -20.28
N GLU A 332 18.12 10.59 -19.61
CA GLU A 332 17.22 9.62 -20.23
C GLU A 332 16.27 10.26 -21.25
N ALA A 333 15.74 11.46 -20.96
CA ALA A 333 14.91 12.19 -21.92
C ALA A 333 15.67 12.49 -23.21
N GLN A 334 16.95 12.86 -23.12
CA GLN A 334 17.79 13.13 -24.30
C GLN A 334 18.06 11.87 -25.13
N ILE A 335 18.30 10.74 -24.46
CA ILE A 335 18.47 9.44 -25.12
C ILE A 335 17.19 9.03 -25.83
N ILE A 336 16.03 9.14 -25.17
CA ILE A 336 14.72 8.79 -25.73
C ILE A 336 14.35 9.68 -26.91
N ALA A 337 14.66 10.98 -26.86
CA ALA A 337 14.42 11.89 -27.98
C ALA A 337 15.18 11.44 -29.25
N ASN A 338 16.35 10.81 -29.09
CA ASN A 338 17.17 10.28 -30.17
C ASN A 338 16.84 8.82 -30.55
N ALA A 339 15.94 8.14 -29.82
CA ALA A 339 15.60 6.74 -30.05
C ALA A 339 14.92 6.49 -31.41
N GLY A 340 14.36 7.53 -32.03
CA GLY A 340 13.73 7.46 -33.34
C GLY A 340 14.67 7.68 -34.53
N LEU A 341 15.98 7.80 -34.32
CA LEU A 341 16.97 7.97 -35.40
C LEU A 341 17.24 6.66 -36.15
N PRO A 342 17.64 6.70 -37.44
CA PRO A 342 17.92 5.50 -38.23
C PRO A 342 18.90 4.53 -37.56
N GLY A 343 18.45 3.30 -37.33
CA GLY A 343 19.24 2.22 -36.71
C GLY A 343 19.55 2.40 -35.22
N ALA A 344 18.91 3.36 -34.54
CA ALA A 344 19.04 3.53 -33.09
C ALA A 344 18.45 2.32 -32.34
N ILE A 345 19.16 1.85 -31.31
CA ILE A 345 18.71 0.76 -30.44
C ILE A 345 18.70 1.27 -29.01
N THR A 346 17.53 1.26 -28.40
CA THR A 346 17.33 1.73 -27.03
C THR A 346 16.68 0.63 -26.21
N ILE A 347 17.25 0.32 -25.05
CA ILE A 347 16.69 -0.62 -24.07
C ILE A 347 16.13 0.21 -22.92
N ALA A 348 14.85 0.03 -22.61
CA ALA A 348 14.17 0.72 -21.53
C ALA A 348 13.65 -0.29 -20.51
N THR A 349 14.08 -0.15 -19.26
CA THR A 349 13.48 -0.90 -18.14
C THR A 349 12.13 -0.29 -17.78
N ASN A 350 11.09 -1.12 -17.79
CA ASN A 350 9.70 -0.78 -17.56
C ASN A 350 9.25 0.46 -18.35
N MET A 351 8.93 1.54 -17.64
CA MET A 351 8.46 2.80 -18.19
C MET A 351 9.55 3.88 -18.24
N ALA A 352 10.84 3.52 -18.25
CA ALA A 352 11.91 4.51 -18.42
C ALA A 352 11.66 5.35 -19.69
N GLY A 353 11.90 6.67 -19.60
CA GLY A 353 11.58 7.58 -20.69
C GLY A 353 10.09 7.97 -20.83
N ARG A 354 9.26 7.73 -19.81
CA ARG A 354 7.87 8.21 -19.78
C ARG A 354 7.78 9.74 -19.82
N GLY A 355 6.80 10.24 -20.58
CA GLY A 355 6.58 11.67 -20.80
C GLY A 355 7.43 12.29 -21.90
N THR A 356 8.44 11.59 -22.43
CA THR A 356 9.21 12.06 -23.60
C THR A 356 8.73 11.38 -24.88
N ASP A 357 8.56 12.20 -25.91
CA ASP A 357 8.01 11.81 -27.18
C ASP A 357 9.11 11.33 -28.14
N ILE A 358 9.00 10.10 -28.66
CA ILE A 358 9.91 9.58 -29.69
C ILE A 358 9.39 10.02 -31.06
N LYS A 359 10.14 10.89 -31.73
CA LYS A 359 9.85 11.36 -33.09
C LYS A 359 10.71 10.57 -34.08
N LEU A 360 10.13 10.21 -35.23
CA LEU A 360 10.87 9.53 -36.28
C LEU A 360 11.88 10.49 -36.92
N GLY A 361 13.13 10.03 -37.03
CA GLY A 361 14.17 10.73 -37.77
C GLY A 361 13.96 10.65 -39.30
N PRO A 362 14.74 11.40 -40.10
CA PRO A 362 14.64 11.39 -41.55
C PRO A 362 14.78 9.97 -42.14
N GLY A 363 13.92 9.60 -43.09
CA GLY A 363 13.93 8.30 -43.77
C GLY A 363 13.40 7.11 -42.95
N VAL A 364 13.10 7.30 -41.66
CA VAL A 364 12.65 6.21 -40.78
C VAL A 364 11.23 5.74 -41.10
N ALA A 365 10.35 6.67 -41.50
CA ALA A 365 8.98 6.32 -41.88
C ALA A 365 8.93 5.35 -43.08
N GLU A 366 9.84 5.53 -44.04
CA GLU A 366 9.91 4.72 -45.27
C GLU A 366 10.36 3.27 -45.01
N VAL A 367 11.18 3.06 -43.97
CA VAL A 367 11.64 1.72 -43.55
C VAL A 367 10.72 1.07 -42.51
N GLY A 368 9.50 1.59 -42.34
CA GLY A 368 8.45 1.01 -41.48
C GLY A 368 8.32 1.66 -40.10
N GLY A 369 9.03 2.75 -39.81
CA GLY A 369 8.90 3.50 -38.56
C GLY A 369 9.53 2.82 -37.34
N LEU A 370 9.16 3.27 -36.13
CA LEU A 370 9.68 2.70 -34.88
C LEU A 370 9.18 1.27 -34.66
N HIS A 371 10.09 0.36 -34.32
CA HIS A 371 9.78 -1.01 -33.94
C HIS A 371 9.89 -1.20 -32.42
N ILE A 372 8.83 -1.69 -31.80
CA ILE A 372 8.76 -1.95 -30.35
C ILE A 372 8.90 -3.44 -30.10
N ILE A 373 9.83 -3.81 -29.23
CA ILE A 373 10.00 -5.19 -28.78
C ILE A 373 9.71 -5.24 -27.27
N GLY A 374 8.65 -5.93 -26.88
CA GLY A 374 8.42 -6.30 -25.48
C GLY A 374 9.12 -7.61 -25.17
N THR A 375 10.01 -7.65 -24.18
CA THR A 375 10.76 -8.89 -23.88
C THR A 375 10.02 -9.81 -22.93
N GLU A 376 8.94 -9.31 -22.34
CA GLU A 376 7.99 -9.96 -21.45
C GLU A 376 6.66 -9.18 -21.49
N ARG A 377 5.60 -9.78 -20.94
CA ARG A 377 4.33 -9.09 -20.69
C ARG A 377 4.32 -8.57 -19.27
N HIS A 378 3.89 -7.33 -19.08
CA HIS A 378 3.68 -6.79 -17.74
C HIS A 378 2.45 -7.42 -17.09
N GLU A 379 2.31 -7.26 -15.78
CA GLU A 379 1.11 -7.72 -15.05
C GLU A 379 -0.19 -7.10 -15.57
N SER A 380 -0.11 -5.86 -16.07
CA SER A 380 -1.25 -5.14 -16.61
C SER A 380 -1.14 -4.92 -18.11
N ARG A 381 -2.24 -5.22 -18.81
CA ARG A 381 -2.42 -4.96 -20.25
C ARG A 381 -2.24 -3.48 -20.58
N ARG A 382 -2.59 -2.61 -19.63
CA ARG A 382 -2.47 -1.16 -19.74
C ARG A 382 -1.03 -0.73 -19.97
N ILE A 383 -0.08 -1.34 -19.27
CA ILE A 383 1.36 -1.02 -19.35
C ILE A 383 1.93 -1.49 -20.70
N ASP A 384 1.56 -2.69 -21.14
CA ASP A 384 1.93 -3.17 -22.47
C ASP A 384 1.41 -2.26 -23.58
N ARG A 385 0.14 -1.81 -23.48
CA ARG A 385 -0.44 -0.85 -24.43
C ARG A 385 0.30 0.49 -24.44
N GLN A 386 0.83 0.94 -23.30
CA GLN A 386 1.67 2.13 -23.23
C GLN A 386 3.02 1.93 -23.92
N LEU A 387 3.64 0.76 -23.79
CA LEU A 387 4.86 0.40 -24.50
C LEU A 387 4.61 0.39 -26.03
N ARG A 388 3.55 -0.27 -26.49
CA ARG A 388 3.13 -0.24 -27.90
C ARG A 388 2.87 1.19 -28.39
N GLY A 389 2.22 2.00 -27.55
CA GLY A 389 1.90 3.42 -27.78
C GLY A 389 3.10 4.35 -27.95
N ARG A 390 4.33 3.85 -27.75
CA ARG A 390 5.55 4.60 -28.10
C ARG A 390 5.76 4.68 -29.62
N ALA A 391 5.24 3.73 -30.38
CA ALA A 391 5.23 3.75 -31.85
C ALA A 391 3.84 4.13 -32.41
N GLY A 392 3.79 4.51 -33.69
CA GLY A 392 2.53 4.80 -34.39
C GLY A 392 1.94 6.19 -34.12
N ARG A 393 2.78 7.16 -33.73
CA ARG A 393 2.32 8.45 -33.25
C ARG A 393 1.88 9.35 -34.39
N GLN A 394 0.77 10.07 -34.24
CA GLN A 394 0.23 10.96 -35.28
C GLN A 394 0.12 10.27 -36.66
N GLY A 395 -0.26 8.99 -36.68
CA GLY A 395 -0.39 8.21 -37.91
C GLY A 395 0.93 7.78 -38.55
N ASP A 396 2.06 7.92 -37.84
CA ASP A 396 3.34 7.38 -38.29
C ASP A 396 3.26 5.85 -38.44
N PRO A 397 4.02 5.25 -39.38
CA PRO A 397 4.18 3.81 -39.42
C PRO A 397 4.96 3.34 -38.17
N GLY A 398 4.76 2.09 -37.83
CA GLY A 398 5.45 1.46 -36.71
C GLY A 398 4.95 0.04 -36.53
N SER A 399 5.66 -0.74 -35.74
CA SER A 399 5.14 -2.04 -35.34
C SER A 399 5.54 -2.42 -33.92
N SER A 400 4.81 -3.36 -33.33
CA SER A 400 5.16 -3.94 -32.03
C SER A 400 5.10 -5.45 -32.06
N ARG A 401 5.98 -6.11 -31.31
CA ARG A 401 5.95 -7.56 -31.06
C ARG A 401 6.39 -7.85 -29.63
N PHE A 402 5.79 -8.86 -29.01
CA PHE A 402 6.17 -9.33 -27.68
C PHE A 402 6.77 -10.73 -27.77
N PHE A 403 7.86 -10.94 -27.02
CA PHE A 403 8.57 -12.21 -26.91
C PHE A 403 8.36 -12.73 -25.51
N LEU A 404 7.89 -13.96 -25.37
CA LEU A 404 7.56 -14.55 -24.07
C LEU A 404 8.21 -15.90 -23.90
N SER A 405 8.44 -16.28 -22.65
CA SER A 405 8.85 -17.62 -22.27
C SER A 405 7.88 -18.21 -21.25
N LEU A 406 7.76 -19.54 -21.25
CA LEU A 406 7.05 -20.26 -20.17
C LEU A 406 7.68 -20.08 -18.80
N GLU A 407 8.96 -19.73 -18.75
CA GLU A 407 9.70 -19.45 -17.53
C GLU A 407 9.50 -18.01 -17.02
N ASP A 408 8.79 -17.14 -17.77
CA ASP A 408 8.49 -15.77 -17.34
C ASP A 408 7.48 -15.76 -16.19
N ASP A 409 7.58 -14.79 -15.28
CA ASP A 409 6.81 -14.81 -14.03
C ASP A 409 5.29 -14.80 -14.24
N LEU A 410 4.81 -14.03 -15.21
CA LEU A 410 3.38 -14.05 -15.59
C LEU A 410 2.92 -15.46 -16.00
N MET A 411 3.73 -16.19 -16.78
CA MET A 411 3.41 -17.54 -17.27
C MET A 411 3.61 -18.61 -16.20
N ARG A 412 4.55 -18.39 -15.29
CA ARG A 412 4.83 -19.27 -14.16
C ARG A 412 3.71 -19.20 -13.11
N LEU A 413 3.33 -18.00 -12.72
CA LEU A 413 2.34 -17.74 -11.66
C LEU A 413 0.90 -17.88 -12.15
N PHE A 414 0.61 -17.52 -13.42
CA PHE A 414 -0.77 -17.41 -13.92
C PHE A 414 -1.01 -18.17 -15.24
N GLY A 415 -0.05 -18.96 -15.72
CA GLY A 415 -0.22 -19.83 -16.88
C GLY A 415 -1.28 -20.90 -16.62
N SER A 416 -2.34 -20.94 -17.44
CA SER A 416 -3.42 -21.92 -17.31
C SER A 416 -3.00 -23.33 -17.76
N ASP A 417 -3.59 -24.37 -17.18
CA ASP A 417 -3.41 -25.80 -17.55
C ASP A 417 -3.62 -26.08 -19.04
N ARG A 418 -4.39 -25.22 -19.73
CA ARG A 418 -4.60 -25.32 -21.18
C ARG A 418 -3.34 -25.06 -22.00
N ILE A 419 -2.47 -24.15 -21.55
CA ILE A 419 -1.21 -23.86 -22.24
C ILE A 419 -0.32 -25.10 -22.17
N THR A 420 -0.17 -25.65 -20.96
CA THR A 420 0.60 -26.87 -20.69
C THR A 420 0.15 -28.04 -21.59
N ASN A 421 -1.17 -28.27 -21.69
CA ASN A 421 -1.74 -29.34 -22.51
C ASN A 421 -1.59 -29.14 -24.03
N VAL A 422 -1.65 -27.89 -24.50
CA VAL A 422 -1.48 -27.57 -25.92
C VAL A 422 -0.03 -27.75 -26.35
N MET A 423 0.91 -27.38 -25.48
CA MET A 423 2.35 -27.48 -25.76
C MET A 423 2.85 -28.92 -25.81
N GLN A 424 2.30 -29.80 -24.97
CA GLN A 424 2.58 -31.23 -25.02
C GLN A 424 2.12 -31.87 -26.34
N LYS A 425 0.97 -31.43 -26.89
CA LYS A 425 0.42 -31.96 -28.15
C LYS A 425 1.10 -31.42 -29.40
N LEU A 426 1.62 -30.20 -29.34
CA LEU A 426 2.25 -29.54 -30.48
C LEU A 426 3.72 -29.95 -30.66
N GLY A 427 4.40 -30.45 -29.62
CA GLY A 427 5.79 -30.88 -29.69
C GLY A 427 6.72 -29.72 -30.10
N MET A 428 7.19 -28.94 -29.12
CA MET A 428 8.09 -27.82 -29.43
C MET A 428 9.48 -28.31 -29.79
N GLU A 429 9.92 -28.04 -31.01
CA GLU A 429 11.34 -28.12 -31.38
C GLU A 429 12.13 -26.95 -30.76
N GLU A 430 13.38 -27.19 -30.36
CA GLU A 430 14.21 -26.16 -29.73
C GLU A 430 14.40 -24.95 -30.67
N GLY A 431 14.04 -23.76 -30.17
CA GLY A 431 14.24 -22.50 -30.89
C GLY A 431 13.13 -22.08 -31.86
N GLN A 432 12.05 -22.88 -32.03
CA GLN A 432 10.90 -22.46 -32.83
C GLN A 432 9.86 -21.68 -31.99
N PRO A 433 9.45 -20.47 -32.42
CA PRO A 433 8.39 -19.73 -31.74
C PRO A 433 7.01 -20.34 -32.02
N ILE A 434 6.12 -20.30 -31.04
CA ILE A 434 4.70 -20.50 -31.28
C ILE A 434 4.03 -19.14 -31.42
N GLU A 435 3.50 -18.87 -32.61
CA GLU A 435 2.77 -17.64 -32.93
C GLU A 435 1.32 -18.02 -33.29
N HIS A 436 0.41 -17.93 -32.31
CA HIS A 436 -0.99 -18.23 -32.55
C HIS A 436 -1.93 -17.34 -31.73
N LYS A 437 -3.02 -16.87 -32.34
CA LYS A 437 -4.04 -15.99 -31.72
C LYS A 437 -4.61 -16.51 -30.39
N TRP A 438 -4.60 -17.83 -30.19
CA TRP A 438 -5.07 -18.43 -28.94
C TRP A 438 -4.06 -18.24 -27.79
N ILE A 439 -2.74 -18.17 -28.07
CA ILE A 439 -1.68 -17.92 -27.05
C ILE A 439 -1.99 -16.55 -26.50
N THR A 440 -2.06 -15.56 -27.40
CA THR A 440 -2.16 -14.16 -27.06
C THR A 440 -3.38 -13.94 -26.17
N LYS A 441 -4.52 -14.54 -26.53
CA LYS A 441 -5.76 -14.51 -25.72
C LYS A 441 -5.61 -15.16 -24.34
N THR A 442 -4.78 -16.19 -24.20
CA THR A 442 -4.58 -16.87 -22.91
C THR A 442 -3.66 -16.09 -21.99
N VAL A 443 -2.59 -15.52 -22.54
CA VAL A 443 -1.71 -14.56 -21.82
C VAL A 443 -2.53 -13.35 -21.36
N GLU A 444 -3.36 -12.80 -22.24
CA GLU A 444 -4.29 -11.74 -21.90
C GLU A 444 -5.22 -12.11 -20.73
N ARG A 445 -5.76 -13.33 -20.70
CA ARG A 445 -6.59 -13.81 -19.56
C ARG A 445 -5.79 -13.89 -18.27
N ALA A 446 -4.53 -14.31 -18.34
CA ALA A 446 -3.64 -14.31 -17.18
C ALA A 446 -3.45 -12.89 -16.63
N GLN A 447 -3.13 -11.92 -17.48
CA GLN A 447 -3.02 -10.49 -17.09
C GLN A 447 -4.31 -9.98 -16.46
N LYS A 448 -5.48 -10.32 -17.04
CA LYS A 448 -6.78 -9.90 -16.47
C LYS A 448 -6.98 -10.43 -15.05
N LYS A 449 -6.55 -11.67 -14.77
CA LYS A 449 -6.64 -12.26 -13.42
C LYS A 449 -5.72 -11.53 -12.43
N VAL A 450 -4.52 -11.13 -12.86
CA VAL A 450 -3.60 -10.31 -12.03
C VAL A 450 -4.20 -8.93 -11.78
N GLU A 451 -4.78 -8.29 -12.80
CA GLU A 451 -5.47 -7.00 -12.66
C GLU A 451 -6.66 -7.08 -11.70
N GLU A 452 -7.48 -8.13 -11.78
CA GLU A 452 -8.59 -8.39 -10.85
C GLU A 452 -8.09 -8.60 -9.42
N ASN A 453 -6.97 -9.32 -9.22
CA ASN A 453 -6.35 -9.48 -7.91
C ASN A 453 -5.83 -8.15 -7.35
N ASN A 454 -5.07 -7.40 -8.14
CA ASN A 454 -4.57 -6.07 -7.77
C ASN A 454 -5.71 -5.07 -7.50
N PHE A 455 -6.84 -5.20 -8.20
CA PHE A 455 -8.05 -4.45 -7.90
C PHE A 455 -8.65 -4.84 -6.55
N ALA A 456 -8.76 -6.13 -6.24
CA ALA A 456 -9.26 -6.60 -4.95
C ALA A 456 -8.39 -6.11 -3.77
N ILE A 457 -7.07 -6.16 -3.92
CA ILE A 457 -6.11 -5.63 -2.93
C ILE A 457 -6.35 -4.13 -2.70
N ARG A 458 -6.44 -3.34 -3.79
CA ARG A 458 -6.68 -1.89 -3.71
C ARG A 458 -8.04 -1.55 -3.12
N LYS A 459 -9.07 -2.32 -3.47
CA LYS A 459 -10.42 -2.18 -2.91
C LYS A 459 -10.40 -2.43 -1.41
N ARG A 460 -9.78 -3.51 -0.95
CA ARG A 460 -9.66 -3.83 0.47
C ARG A 460 -8.87 -2.75 1.20
N LEU A 461 -7.72 -2.30 0.66
CA LEU A 461 -6.96 -1.18 1.23
C LEU A 461 -7.83 0.08 1.42
N LEU A 462 -8.63 0.44 0.41
CA LEU A 462 -9.56 1.58 0.49
C LEU A 462 -10.66 1.37 1.53
N GLU A 463 -11.18 0.15 1.69
CA GLU A 463 -12.20 -0.15 2.69
C GLU A 463 -11.70 0.04 4.13
N TYR A 464 -10.47 -0.37 4.44
CA TYR A 464 -9.84 -0.10 5.73
C TYR A 464 -9.56 1.41 5.91
N ASP A 465 -8.99 2.07 4.90
CA ASP A 465 -8.72 3.52 4.99
C ASP A 465 -10.01 4.36 5.05
N ASN A 466 -11.15 3.89 4.54
CA ASN A 466 -12.43 4.59 4.67
C ASN A 466 -12.87 4.69 6.14
N VAL A 467 -12.59 3.68 6.96
CA VAL A 467 -12.85 3.71 8.41
C VAL A 467 -11.99 4.81 9.04
N MET A 468 -10.69 4.79 8.76
CA MET A 468 -9.75 5.81 9.25
C MET A 468 -10.09 7.21 8.72
N ASN A 469 -10.59 7.32 7.49
CA ASN A 469 -10.93 8.59 6.88
C ASN A 469 -12.10 9.27 7.59
N GLN A 470 -13.13 8.51 8.00
CA GLN A 470 -14.24 9.04 8.79
C GLN A 470 -13.76 9.59 10.14
N GLN A 471 -12.92 8.82 10.85
CA GLN A 471 -12.35 9.25 12.13
C GLN A 471 -11.46 10.51 11.96
N ARG A 472 -10.62 10.49 10.93
CA ARG A 472 -9.73 11.59 10.55
C ARG A 472 -10.49 12.87 10.23
N GLU A 473 -11.63 12.78 9.55
CA GLU A 473 -12.45 13.94 9.23
C GLU A 473 -12.92 14.66 10.50
N VAL A 474 -13.37 13.90 11.50
CA VAL A 474 -13.78 14.45 12.81
C VAL A 474 -12.59 15.11 13.50
N ILE A 475 -11.47 14.39 13.63
CA ILE A 475 -10.29 14.89 14.35
C ILE A 475 -9.66 16.09 13.64
N TYR A 476 -9.54 16.06 12.31
CA TYR A 476 -8.96 17.16 11.56
C TYR A 476 -9.87 18.39 11.54
N THR A 477 -11.19 18.21 11.64
CA THR A 477 -12.13 19.31 11.82
C THR A 477 -11.96 19.96 13.18
N ARG A 478 -11.93 19.18 14.27
CA ARG A 478 -11.68 19.70 15.63
C ARG A 478 -10.31 20.39 15.73
N ARG A 479 -9.26 19.75 15.22
CA ARG A 479 -7.89 20.29 15.18
C ARG A 479 -7.83 21.60 14.37
N ARG A 480 -8.49 21.66 13.21
CA ARG A 480 -8.55 22.89 12.39
C ARG A 480 -9.29 24.01 13.11
N LYS A 481 -10.36 23.70 13.83
CA LYS A 481 -11.08 24.68 14.64
C LYS A 481 -10.22 25.19 15.80
N ALA A 482 -9.43 24.34 16.45
CA ALA A 482 -8.48 24.80 17.47
C ALA A 482 -7.30 25.61 16.90
N LEU A 483 -6.88 25.38 15.64
CA LEU A 483 -5.83 26.17 14.97
C LEU A 483 -6.31 27.53 14.45
N LEU A 484 -7.49 27.56 13.81
CA LEU A 484 -8.00 28.74 13.10
C LEU A 484 -9.09 29.49 13.87
N GLY A 485 -9.71 28.84 14.85
CA GLY A 485 -10.84 29.39 15.59
C GLY A 485 -10.43 30.49 16.56
N GLU A 486 -11.29 31.49 16.68
CA GLU A 486 -11.07 32.61 17.58
C GLU A 486 -11.27 32.20 19.05
N ARG A 487 -12.21 31.27 19.32
CA ARG A 487 -12.59 30.84 20.68
C ARG A 487 -13.17 29.43 20.72
N LEU A 488 -12.86 28.65 21.76
CA LEU A 488 -13.36 27.28 21.97
C LEU A 488 -14.23 27.12 23.21
N LYS A 489 -14.50 28.20 23.95
CA LYS A 489 -15.34 28.23 25.16
C LYS A 489 -16.62 27.40 25.04
N ASP A 490 -17.41 27.59 23.98
CA ASP A 490 -18.68 26.87 23.84
C ASP A 490 -18.45 25.36 23.71
N GLU A 491 -17.45 24.93 22.94
CA GLU A 491 -17.11 23.50 22.83
C GLU A 491 -16.66 22.91 24.16
N ILE A 492 -15.92 23.67 24.97
CA ILE A 492 -15.47 23.22 26.29
C ILE A 492 -16.65 23.11 27.25
N LEU A 493 -17.60 24.03 27.19
CA LEU A 493 -18.83 23.95 27.98
C LEU A 493 -19.70 22.77 27.54
N ASP A 494 -19.79 22.50 26.24
CA ASP A 494 -20.49 21.32 25.72
C ASP A 494 -19.81 20.03 26.22
N MET A 495 -18.48 19.90 26.09
CA MET A 495 -17.73 18.77 26.64
C MET A 495 -17.92 18.63 28.17
N THR A 496 -18.00 19.77 28.88
CA THR A 496 -18.25 19.80 30.33
C THR A 496 -19.65 19.28 30.66
N PHE A 497 -20.66 19.66 29.87
CA PHE A 497 -22.03 19.18 30.04
C PHE A 497 -22.09 17.66 29.85
N ASP A 498 -21.52 17.14 28.77
CA ASP A 498 -21.50 15.70 28.48
C ASP A 498 -20.78 14.91 29.59
N ALA A 499 -19.65 15.43 30.09
CA ALA A 499 -18.92 14.81 31.20
C ALA A 499 -19.74 14.79 32.50
N VAL A 500 -20.49 15.86 32.80
CA VAL A 500 -21.40 15.92 33.95
C VAL A 500 -22.55 14.92 33.78
N GLU A 501 -23.13 14.80 32.59
CA GLU A 501 -24.19 13.81 32.33
C GLU A 501 -23.70 12.39 32.61
N MET A 502 -22.53 12.01 32.10
CA MET A 502 -21.96 10.68 32.31
C MET A 502 -21.65 10.40 33.79
N LEU A 503 -21.05 11.37 34.49
CA LEU A 503 -20.75 11.24 35.91
C LEU A 503 -22.03 11.08 36.75
N VAL A 504 -23.01 11.95 36.56
CA VAL A 504 -24.26 11.88 37.32
C VAL A 504 -25.01 10.58 37.01
N ALA A 505 -25.11 10.18 35.75
CA ALA A 505 -25.79 8.94 35.37
C ALA A 505 -25.16 7.69 36.00
N LYS A 506 -23.83 7.67 36.16
CA LYS A 506 -23.10 6.58 36.83
C LYS A 506 -23.40 6.54 38.33
N TYR A 507 -23.06 7.62 39.05
CA TYR A 507 -23.11 7.64 40.51
C TYR A 507 -24.53 7.77 41.09
N TYR A 508 -25.47 8.37 40.34
CA TYR A 508 -26.86 8.47 40.77
C TYR A 508 -27.55 7.10 40.78
N LYS A 509 -27.27 6.24 39.79
CA LYS A 509 -27.77 4.86 39.76
C LYS A 509 -27.24 4.01 40.91
N GLU A 510 -25.99 4.23 41.31
CA GLU A 510 -25.33 3.52 42.41
C GLU A 510 -25.67 4.13 43.79
N LEU A 511 -26.43 5.24 43.84
CA LEU A 511 -26.75 6.02 45.04
C LEU A 511 -25.49 6.51 45.79
N ASP A 512 -24.38 6.67 45.09
CA ASP A 512 -23.08 7.06 45.65
C ASP A 512 -22.81 8.56 45.51
N LEU A 513 -23.37 9.33 46.44
CA LEU A 513 -23.16 10.78 46.53
C LEU A 513 -21.71 11.16 46.84
N GLU A 514 -21.00 10.32 47.60
CA GLU A 514 -19.64 10.63 48.05
C GLU A 514 -18.63 10.43 46.91
N GLY A 515 -18.79 9.35 46.12
CA GLY A 515 -18.09 9.17 44.85
C GLY A 515 -18.35 10.30 43.87
N LEU A 516 -19.61 10.72 43.69
CA LEU A 516 -19.95 11.86 42.82
C LEU A 516 -19.26 13.15 43.26
N ARG A 517 -19.24 13.46 44.57
CA ARG A 517 -18.54 14.64 45.11
C ARG A 517 -17.04 14.58 44.83
N ASN A 518 -16.42 13.43 45.09
CA ASN A 518 -14.99 13.23 44.89
C ASN A 518 -14.60 13.39 43.40
N GLU A 519 -15.39 12.83 42.49
CA GLU A 519 -15.19 12.96 41.05
C GLU A 519 -15.34 14.41 40.57
N VAL A 520 -16.40 15.09 41.00
CA VAL A 520 -16.63 16.49 40.59
C VAL A 520 -15.52 17.39 41.10
N GLN A 521 -15.07 17.18 42.35
CA GLN A 521 -13.94 17.91 42.89
C GLN A 521 -12.64 17.60 42.14
N ARG A 522 -12.40 16.34 41.75
CA ARG A 522 -11.20 15.96 41.02
C ARG A 522 -11.16 16.51 39.60
N ASN A 523 -12.29 16.51 38.89
CA ASN A 523 -12.35 16.85 37.48
C ASN A 523 -12.54 18.36 37.25
N PHE A 524 -13.36 19.01 38.09
CA PHE A 524 -13.71 20.42 37.92
C PHE A 524 -13.18 21.35 39.03
N LEU A 525 -12.56 20.83 40.09
CA LEU A 525 -12.14 21.59 41.28
C LEU A 525 -13.30 22.30 42.00
N ILE A 526 -14.50 21.71 41.94
CA ILE A 526 -15.72 22.27 42.52
C ILE A 526 -16.17 21.39 43.68
N ARG A 527 -16.63 22.04 44.74
CA ARG A 527 -17.23 21.36 45.90
C ARG A 527 -18.74 21.49 45.80
N ILE A 528 -19.42 20.34 45.76
CA ILE A 528 -20.87 20.27 45.79
C ILE A 528 -21.31 20.10 47.25
N ASN A 529 -21.99 21.11 47.79
CA ASN A 529 -22.60 21.06 49.12
C ASN A 529 -24.07 20.66 49.01
N VAL A 530 -24.35 19.38 48.72
CA VAL A 530 -25.70 18.83 48.60
C VAL A 530 -25.90 17.74 49.65
N SER A 531 -26.89 17.86 50.52
CA SER A 531 -27.22 16.81 51.51
C SER A 531 -27.81 15.55 50.86
N PRO A 532 -27.76 14.38 51.52
CA PRO A 532 -28.40 13.16 51.00
C PRO A 532 -29.90 13.32 50.69
N GLU A 533 -30.60 14.14 51.48
CA GLU A 533 -32.02 14.45 51.29
C GLU A 533 -32.25 15.31 50.04
N GLU A 534 -31.38 16.29 49.80
CA GLU A 534 -31.42 17.13 48.59
C GLU A 534 -31.03 16.35 47.34
N PHE A 535 -30.08 15.41 47.45
CA PHE A 535 -29.68 14.52 46.36
C PHE A 535 -30.87 13.71 45.83
N GLN A 536 -31.69 13.16 46.73
CA GLN A 536 -32.93 12.45 46.35
C GLN A 536 -34.01 13.39 45.82
N LYS A 537 -34.15 14.60 46.37
CA LYS A 537 -35.17 15.57 45.94
C LYS A 537 -34.89 16.17 44.56
N LEU A 538 -33.63 16.48 44.27
CA LEU A 538 -33.22 17.09 43.00
C LEU A 538 -33.37 16.12 41.82
N GLY A 539 -33.25 14.83 42.08
CA GLY A 539 -33.24 13.83 41.02
C GLY A 539 -31.99 13.90 40.14
N GLU A 540 -31.87 12.96 39.21
CA GLU A 540 -30.74 12.89 38.28
C GLU A 540 -30.60 14.20 37.46
N GLU A 541 -31.71 14.68 36.89
CA GLU A 541 -31.73 15.91 36.09
C GLU A 541 -31.43 17.18 36.90
N GLY A 542 -31.87 17.25 38.16
CA GLY A 542 -31.55 18.38 39.03
C GLY A 542 -30.07 18.39 39.41
N MET A 543 -29.48 17.22 39.65
CA MET A 543 -28.05 17.09 39.92
C MET A 543 -27.19 17.48 38.70
N LYS A 544 -27.56 17.04 37.49
CA LYS A 544 -26.88 17.46 36.25
C LYS A 544 -26.84 18.97 36.12
N LYS A 545 -27.99 19.63 36.25
CA LYS A 545 -28.11 21.10 36.14
C LYS A 545 -27.27 21.82 37.19
N LEU A 546 -27.37 21.41 38.45
CA LEU A 546 -26.63 22.04 39.54
C LEU A 546 -25.11 21.98 39.30
N ILE A 547 -24.60 20.80 38.96
CA ILE A 547 -23.15 20.59 38.77
C ILE A 547 -22.67 21.38 37.54
N PHE A 548 -23.43 21.37 36.45
CA PHE A 548 -23.08 22.11 35.25
C PHE A 548 -23.08 23.64 35.48
N GLU A 549 -24.06 24.17 36.21
CA GLU A 549 -24.12 25.60 36.54
C GLU A 549 -22.94 26.03 37.41
N GLU A 550 -22.57 25.22 38.41
CA GLU A 550 -21.37 25.47 39.21
C GLU A 550 -20.08 25.39 38.37
N ALA A 551 -19.99 24.42 37.45
CA ALA A 551 -18.88 24.29 36.51
C ALA A 551 -18.74 25.52 35.60
N ARG A 552 -19.86 25.97 35.05
CA ARG A 552 -19.92 27.18 34.22
C ARG A 552 -19.53 28.42 35.02
N ALA A 553 -20.04 28.56 36.25
CA ALA A 553 -19.71 29.69 37.12
C ALA A 553 -18.23 29.71 37.50
N PHE A 554 -17.64 28.54 37.79
CA PHE A 554 -16.21 28.40 38.05
C PHE A 554 -15.37 28.80 36.83
N TYR A 555 -15.73 28.30 35.65
CA TYR A 555 -15.07 28.66 34.40
C TYR A 555 -15.14 30.16 34.14
N GLN A 556 -16.29 30.79 34.37
CA GLN A 556 -16.46 32.23 34.20
C GLN A 556 -15.58 33.05 35.16
N ARG A 557 -15.54 32.71 36.45
CA ARG A 557 -14.63 33.35 37.42
C ARG A 557 -13.17 33.22 37.00
N LYS A 558 -12.81 32.08 36.41
CA LYS A 558 -11.47 31.81 35.90
C LYS A 558 -11.13 32.71 34.71
N GLU A 559 -12.06 32.85 33.77
CA GLU A 559 -11.91 33.76 32.63
C GLU A 559 -11.77 35.22 33.08
N GLU A 560 -12.59 35.67 34.03
CA GLU A 560 -12.51 37.03 34.59
C GLU A 560 -11.16 37.29 35.27
N ARG A 561 -10.60 36.29 35.95
CA ARG A 561 -9.29 36.38 36.62
C ARG A 561 -8.12 36.47 35.65
N TYR A 562 -8.13 35.70 34.57
CA TYR A 562 -6.98 35.58 33.66
C TYR A 562 -7.10 36.42 32.38
N GLY A 563 -8.29 36.93 32.08
CA GLY A 563 -8.60 37.65 30.86
C GLY A 563 -8.96 36.72 29.70
N SER A 564 -9.88 37.18 28.85
CA SER A 564 -10.45 36.39 27.75
C SER A 564 -9.40 35.93 26.73
N GLU A 565 -8.38 36.76 26.46
CA GLU A 565 -7.33 36.43 25.49
C GLU A 565 -6.42 35.30 25.97
N LEU A 566 -5.96 35.35 27.23
CA LEU A 566 -5.12 34.29 27.79
C LEU A 566 -5.91 32.99 27.91
N MET A 567 -7.19 33.07 28.28
CA MET A 567 -8.08 31.91 28.32
C MET A 567 -8.23 31.30 26.93
N ALA A 568 -8.53 32.08 25.89
CA ALA A 568 -8.65 31.57 24.52
C ALA A 568 -7.35 30.93 24.00
N ARG A 569 -6.18 31.48 24.37
CA ARG A 569 -4.87 30.87 24.04
C ARG A 569 -4.68 29.54 24.76
N LEU A 570 -5.04 29.45 26.05
CA LEU A 570 -4.97 28.23 26.85
C LEU A 570 -5.89 27.16 26.27
N GLU A 571 -7.15 27.51 25.98
CA GLU A 571 -8.13 26.62 25.34
C GLU A 571 -7.53 25.98 24.09
N ARG A 572 -7.04 26.78 23.14
CA ARG A 572 -6.43 26.28 21.90
C ARG A 572 -5.21 25.40 22.16
N TYR A 573 -4.31 25.85 23.04
CA TYR A 573 -3.07 25.12 23.34
C TYR A 573 -3.36 23.74 23.93
N VAL A 574 -4.23 23.68 24.95
CA VAL A 574 -4.62 22.43 25.62
C VAL A 574 -5.32 21.52 24.61
N THR A 575 -6.33 22.03 23.90
CA THR A 575 -7.07 21.24 22.91
C THR A 575 -6.15 20.66 21.83
N LEU A 576 -5.23 21.45 21.27
CA LEU A 576 -4.30 20.95 20.25
C LEU A 576 -3.33 19.91 20.79
N THR A 577 -2.77 20.14 21.98
CA THR A 577 -1.79 19.24 22.58
C THR A 577 -2.43 17.88 22.88
N VAL A 578 -3.61 17.89 23.51
CA VAL A 578 -4.34 16.67 23.86
C VAL A 578 -4.80 15.92 22.61
N ILE A 579 -5.38 16.62 21.62
CA ILE A 579 -5.80 15.98 20.36
C ILE A 579 -4.61 15.35 19.66
N ASP A 580 -3.48 16.05 19.51
CA ASP A 580 -2.32 15.53 18.80
C ASP A 580 -1.70 14.33 19.53
N GLU A 581 -1.63 14.35 20.87
CA GLU A 581 -1.15 13.23 21.67
C GLU A 581 -2.05 12.00 21.54
N LYS A 582 -3.34 12.15 21.84
CA LYS A 582 -4.31 11.04 21.82
C LYS A 582 -4.52 10.49 20.41
N TRP A 583 -4.49 11.33 19.39
CA TRP A 583 -4.58 10.88 18.00
C TRP A 583 -3.35 10.06 17.57
N LYS A 584 -2.13 10.42 18.01
CA LYS A 584 -0.94 9.60 17.72
C LYS A 584 -0.98 8.24 18.41
N GLU A 585 -1.47 8.19 19.64
CA GLU A 585 -1.70 6.93 20.37
C GLU A 585 -2.72 6.08 19.63
N HIS A 586 -3.87 6.65 19.27
CA HIS A 586 -4.92 5.97 18.52
C HIS A 586 -4.44 5.45 17.16
N LEU A 587 -3.65 6.22 16.41
CA LEU A 587 -3.07 5.74 15.16
C LEU A 587 -2.21 4.49 15.35
N ARG A 588 -1.49 4.41 16.48
CA ARG A 588 -0.70 3.22 16.82
C ARG A 588 -1.60 2.04 17.16
N GLU A 589 -2.59 2.24 18.01
CA GLU A 589 -3.57 1.19 18.37
C GLU A 589 -4.33 0.68 17.13
N MET A 590 -4.63 1.56 16.17
CA MET A 590 -5.28 1.20 14.92
C MET A 590 -4.37 0.41 13.97
N ASP A 591 -3.06 0.68 13.98
CA ASP A 591 -2.07 -0.12 13.25
C ASP A 591 -1.99 -1.53 13.87
N ASP A 592 -1.85 -1.62 15.20
CA ASP A 592 -1.81 -2.89 15.95
C ASP A 592 -3.10 -3.71 15.73
N LEU A 593 -4.26 -3.06 15.79
CA LEU A 593 -5.56 -3.69 15.53
C LEU A 593 -5.65 -4.26 14.11
N LYS A 594 -5.16 -3.51 13.12
CA LYS A 594 -5.18 -3.92 11.71
C LYS A 594 -4.30 -5.14 11.49
N GLU A 595 -3.14 -5.21 12.15
CA GLU A 595 -2.24 -6.36 12.09
C GLU A 595 -2.87 -7.60 12.75
N GLY A 596 -3.38 -7.47 13.97
CA GLY A 596 -3.95 -8.59 14.74
C GLY A 596 -5.25 -9.18 14.17
N ILE A 597 -6.03 -8.39 13.42
CA ILE A 597 -7.33 -8.83 12.89
C ILE A 597 -7.23 -9.90 11.81
N ASN A 598 -6.12 -9.97 11.08
CA ASN A 598 -5.93 -11.01 10.06
C ASN A 598 -5.82 -12.41 10.70
N LEU A 599 -5.33 -12.49 11.95
CA LEU A 599 -5.23 -13.73 12.72
C LEU A 599 -6.60 -14.21 13.25
N ARG A 600 -7.60 -13.31 13.33
CA ARG A 600 -8.97 -13.65 13.77
C ARG A 600 -9.84 -14.22 12.65
N ALA A 601 -9.37 -14.20 11.40
CA ALA A 601 -10.08 -14.79 10.25
C ALA A 601 -10.34 -16.31 10.39
N TYR A 602 -9.62 -16.99 11.28
CA TYR A 602 -9.84 -18.40 11.62
C TYR A 602 -11.24 -18.67 12.25
N GLY A 603 -11.89 -17.64 12.81
CA GLY A 603 -13.21 -17.75 13.46
C GLY A 603 -14.43 -17.63 12.53
N GLN A 604 -14.26 -17.69 11.20
CA GLN A 604 -15.34 -17.52 10.18
C GLN A 604 -16.09 -16.17 10.21
N LYS A 605 -15.58 -15.15 10.90
CA LYS A 605 -16.10 -13.79 10.86
C LYS A 605 -15.32 -12.93 9.87
N ASP A 606 -15.97 -11.94 9.25
CA ASP A 606 -15.33 -11.01 8.31
C ASP A 606 -14.37 -10.05 9.07
N PRO A 607 -13.06 -10.09 8.79
CA PRO A 607 -12.06 -9.23 9.43
C PRO A 607 -12.36 -7.73 9.34
N LEU A 608 -12.98 -7.28 8.24
CA LEU A 608 -13.28 -5.85 8.04
C LEU A 608 -14.42 -5.38 8.96
N ILE A 609 -15.39 -6.25 9.26
CA ILE A 609 -16.50 -5.92 10.16
C ILE A 609 -15.98 -5.78 11.59
N GLU A 610 -15.16 -6.73 12.04
CA GLU A 610 -14.51 -6.67 13.35
C GLU A 610 -13.62 -5.42 13.46
N TYR A 611 -12.84 -5.09 12.41
CA TYR A 611 -12.01 -3.88 12.38
C TYR A 611 -12.83 -2.60 12.53
N LYS A 612 -14.00 -2.55 11.88
CA LYS A 612 -14.94 -1.42 12.02
C LYS A 612 -15.49 -1.30 13.43
N GLN A 613 -15.87 -2.43 14.04
CA GLN A 613 -16.46 -2.44 15.39
C GLN A 613 -15.42 -2.06 16.45
N ASP A 614 -14.30 -2.78 16.49
CA ASP A 614 -13.21 -2.53 17.44
C ASP A 614 -12.62 -1.13 17.21
N GLY A 615 -12.37 -0.74 15.95
CA GLY A 615 -11.84 0.57 15.61
C GLY A 615 -12.79 1.72 15.97
N PHE A 616 -14.11 1.53 15.88
CA PHE A 616 -15.10 2.53 16.33
C PHE A 616 -15.13 2.65 17.85
N LYS A 617 -14.99 1.52 18.57
CA LYS A 617 -14.90 1.52 20.04
C LYS A 617 -13.66 2.28 20.51
N LEU A 618 -12.47 1.94 19.99
CA LEU A 618 -11.22 2.65 20.29
C LEU A 618 -11.32 4.15 19.99
N PHE A 619 -11.96 4.50 18.87
CA PHE A 619 -12.16 5.90 18.50
C PHE A 619 -13.08 6.65 19.47
N THR A 620 -14.16 6.02 19.92
CA THR A 620 -15.08 6.62 20.91
C THR A 620 -14.38 6.79 22.25
N ASP A 621 -13.69 5.76 22.72
CA ASP A 621 -12.89 5.80 23.96
C ASP A 621 -11.82 6.91 23.89
N MET A 622 -11.18 7.09 22.72
CA MET A 622 -10.23 8.18 22.49
C MET A 622 -10.91 9.56 22.56
N LEU A 623 -12.10 9.74 21.97
CA LEU A 623 -12.84 11.01 22.04
C LEU A 623 -13.24 11.36 23.47
N ASP A 624 -13.63 10.37 24.26
CA ASP A 624 -13.98 10.56 25.67
C ASP A 624 -12.74 10.93 26.49
N LYS A 625 -11.62 10.23 26.27
CA LYS A 625 -10.32 10.57 26.88
C LYS A 625 -9.86 11.98 26.51
N ILE A 626 -10.01 12.39 25.24
CA ILE A 626 -9.68 13.75 24.78
C ILE A 626 -10.50 14.78 25.56
N SER A 627 -11.82 14.58 25.63
CA SER A 627 -12.73 15.53 26.28
C SER A 627 -12.44 15.64 27.78
N ALA A 628 -12.25 14.50 28.46
CA ALA A 628 -11.91 14.45 29.87
C ALA A 628 -10.58 15.14 30.18
N GLU A 629 -9.54 14.90 29.38
CA GLU A 629 -8.21 15.48 29.59
C GLU A 629 -8.19 16.98 29.31
N ILE A 630 -8.91 17.45 28.27
CA ILE A 630 -9.08 18.87 27.99
C ILE A 630 -9.76 19.58 29.17
N ILE A 631 -10.88 19.04 29.66
CA ILE A 631 -11.61 19.59 30.82
C ILE A 631 -10.67 19.65 32.03
N ASN A 632 -10.04 18.53 32.37
CA ASN A 632 -9.15 18.42 33.51
C ASN A 632 -8.03 19.48 33.48
N LEU A 633 -7.33 19.60 32.36
CA LEU A 633 -6.26 20.59 32.19
C LEU A 633 -6.80 22.02 32.25
N ILE A 634 -7.92 22.30 31.59
CA ILE A 634 -8.51 23.64 31.57
C ILE A 634 -9.01 24.06 32.94
N PHE A 635 -9.64 23.18 33.73
CA PHE A 635 -10.14 23.50 35.06
C PHE A 635 -9.01 23.57 36.10
N LYS A 636 -7.97 22.73 36.01
CA LYS A 636 -6.85 22.73 36.96
C LYS A 636 -5.77 23.76 36.70
N PHE A 637 -5.68 24.30 35.48
CA PHE A 637 -4.63 25.27 35.14
C PHE A 637 -4.62 26.47 36.11
N THR A 638 -3.48 26.77 36.73
CA THR A 638 -3.30 27.96 37.57
C THR A 638 -2.02 28.66 37.17
N VAL A 639 -2.07 29.99 37.02
CA VAL A 639 -0.87 30.79 36.74
C VAL A 639 -0.22 31.14 38.07
N GLN A 640 1.06 30.82 38.24
CA GLN A 640 1.85 31.35 39.35
C GLN A 640 2.02 32.87 39.14
N THR A 641 1.46 33.66 40.05
CA THR A 641 1.58 35.12 40.05
C THR A 641 3.04 35.51 40.33
N GLY A 642 3.77 35.99 39.31
CA GLY A 642 5.10 36.58 39.51
C GLY A 642 5.99 36.62 38.27
N GLU A 643 5.84 35.67 37.35
CA GLU A 643 6.49 35.69 36.05
C GLU A 643 5.42 35.75 34.99
N SER A 644 5.58 36.64 34.01
CA SER A 644 4.81 36.56 32.77
C SER A 644 5.00 35.15 32.25
N ALA A 645 4.00 34.28 32.42
CA ALA A 645 4.01 32.95 31.86
C ALA A 645 3.98 33.13 30.34
N ASP A 646 5.16 33.29 29.77
CA ASP A 646 5.39 33.17 28.34
C ASP A 646 4.99 31.74 28.02
N ILE A 647 3.73 31.56 27.64
CA ILE A 647 3.29 30.37 26.92
C ILE A 647 4.08 30.44 25.63
N ARG A 648 5.32 29.93 25.69
CA ARG A 648 6.23 29.88 24.55
C ARG A 648 5.43 29.21 23.45
N GLY A 649 5.26 29.91 22.33
CA GLY A 649 4.67 29.35 21.12
C GLY A 649 5.33 28.01 20.79
N PRO A 650 4.67 27.16 19.98
CA PRO A 650 5.14 25.80 19.71
C PRO A 650 6.65 25.83 19.44
N ARG A 651 7.41 25.10 20.27
CA ARG A 651 8.85 24.87 20.06
C ARG A 651 9.01 24.51 18.58
N GLU A 652 10.02 25.08 17.90
CA GLU A 652 10.38 24.63 16.55
C GLU A 652 10.50 23.10 16.58
N VAL A 653 9.52 22.44 15.97
CA VAL A 653 9.52 21.00 15.85
C VAL A 653 10.66 20.71 14.91
N ASN A 654 11.69 20.02 15.41
CA ASN A 654 12.78 19.61 14.56
C ASN A 654 12.24 18.58 13.56
N THR A 655 11.86 19.06 12.37
CA THR A 655 11.29 18.22 11.31
C THR A 655 12.33 17.33 10.64
N SER A 656 13.61 17.40 11.06
CA SER A 656 14.68 16.58 10.50
C SER A 656 14.45 15.08 10.68
N SER A 657 13.62 14.66 11.65
CA SER A 657 13.24 13.26 11.89
C SER A 657 11.95 12.83 11.19
N LEU A 658 11.16 13.76 10.64
CA LEU A 658 9.95 13.43 9.90
C LEU A 658 10.33 12.91 8.52
N ARG A 659 10.00 11.66 8.24
CA ARG A 659 10.16 11.05 6.92
C ARG A 659 8.78 10.88 6.27
N THR A 660 8.60 11.45 5.10
CA THR A 660 7.38 11.25 4.30
C THR A 660 7.55 10.00 3.44
N SER A 661 6.76 8.96 3.70
CA SER A 661 6.63 7.82 2.79
C SER A 661 5.41 8.03 1.91
N HIS A 662 5.59 8.04 0.59
CA HIS A 662 4.48 8.07 -0.37
C HIS A 662 4.29 6.66 -0.95
N ALA A 663 3.10 6.29 -1.41
CA ALA A 663 2.94 5.21 -2.41
C ALA A 663 2.97 5.88 -3.80
N ASN A 664 3.63 5.27 -4.79
CA ASN A 664 4.03 5.92 -6.04
C ASN A 664 2.93 6.72 -6.76
N THR A 665 3.24 7.99 -7.07
CA THR A 665 2.56 8.85 -8.07
C THR A 665 3.51 9.27 -9.20
N ASP A 666 4.74 8.77 -9.23
CA ASP A 666 5.76 9.08 -10.24
C ASP A 666 5.36 8.66 -11.67
N GLY A 667 4.34 7.80 -11.79
CA GLY A 667 3.65 7.50 -13.04
C GLY A 667 2.73 8.63 -13.56
N MET A 668 2.66 9.80 -12.93
CA MET A 668 1.84 10.94 -13.40
C MET A 668 2.65 12.04 -14.13
N GLY A 669 3.96 11.88 -14.31
CA GLY A 669 4.76 12.84 -15.08
C GLY A 669 4.88 14.24 -14.46
N LEU A 670 4.57 14.39 -13.17
CA LEU A 670 4.80 15.63 -12.43
C LEU A 670 6.25 15.67 -11.96
N GLN A 671 7.02 16.62 -12.50
CA GLN A 671 8.37 16.93 -11.99
C GLN A 671 8.28 17.43 -10.55
N PRO A 672 9.12 16.95 -9.63
CA PRO A 672 9.48 17.75 -8.48
C PRO A 672 10.34 18.90 -9.01
N VAL A 673 9.85 20.14 -8.87
CA VAL A 673 10.74 21.29 -8.98
C VAL A 673 11.59 21.28 -7.71
N GLU A 674 12.83 20.81 -7.82
CA GLU A 674 13.84 21.07 -6.80
C GLU A 674 14.05 22.58 -6.74
N SER A 675 13.45 23.23 -5.74
CA SER A 675 13.80 24.60 -5.40
C SER A 675 15.01 24.56 -4.46
N GLU A 676 16.21 24.56 -5.05
CA GLU A 676 17.38 25.03 -4.32
C GLU A 676 17.17 26.48 -3.88
N ALA A 677 17.52 26.74 -2.62
CA ALA A 677 17.34 28.00 -1.96
C ALA A 677 18.27 29.07 -2.53
N ALA A 678 17.71 30.03 -3.27
CA ALA A 678 18.17 31.41 -3.31
C ALA A 678 17.11 32.26 -4.01
N TYR A 679 16.26 32.97 -3.26
CA TYR A 679 15.82 34.35 -3.55
C TYR A 679 14.89 34.82 -2.43
N SER A 680 15.40 35.76 -1.62
CA SER A 680 14.60 36.53 -0.68
C SER A 680 13.62 37.42 -1.45
N GLY A 681 12.34 37.08 -1.40
CA GLY A 681 11.27 37.93 -1.91
C GLY A 681 9.93 37.39 -1.44
N LYS A 682 9.27 38.09 -0.51
CA LYS A 682 7.94 37.74 -0.02
C LYS A 682 6.99 37.59 -1.22
N LYS A 683 6.58 36.36 -1.55
CA LYS A 683 5.52 36.10 -2.53
C LYS A 683 4.20 36.62 -1.95
N GLN A 684 3.68 37.71 -2.52
CA GLN A 684 2.31 38.16 -2.23
C GLN A 684 1.32 37.21 -2.93
N PRO A 685 0.17 36.89 -2.31
CA PRO A 685 -0.85 36.07 -2.93
C PRO A 685 -1.44 36.78 -4.16
N VAL A 686 -1.56 36.05 -5.26
CA VAL A 686 -2.23 36.53 -6.48
C VAL A 686 -3.71 36.76 -6.15
N LYS A 687 -4.10 38.03 -6.02
CA LYS A 687 -5.51 38.42 -5.93
C LYS A 687 -6.17 38.13 -7.27
N VAL A 688 -6.98 37.07 -7.32
CA VAL A 688 -7.89 36.82 -8.44
C VAL A 688 -8.92 37.95 -8.44
N ALA A 689 -8.86 38.84 -9.43
CA ALA A 689 -9.83 39.91 -9.58
C ALA A 689 -11.25 39.32 -9.73
N PRO A 690 -12.30 39.97 -9.17
CA PRO A 690 -13.67 39.50 -9.29
C PRO A 690 -14.05 39.36 -10.78
N LYS A 691 -14.60 38.19 -11.14
CA LYS A 691 -15.10 37.94 -12.51
C LYS A 691 -16.24 38.91 -12.81
N LEU A 692 -16.08 39.76 -13.83
CA LEU A 692 -17.13 40.66 -14.32
C LEU A 692 -18.38 39.85 -14.70
N GLY A 693 -19.52 40.16 -14.08
CA GLY A 693 -20.83 39.64 -14.44
C GLY A 693 -21.32 40.21 -15.77
N ARG A 694 -22.20 39.48 -16.47
CA ARG A 694 -22.75 39.86 -17.79
C ARG A 694 -23.36 41.27 -17.84
N ASN A 695 -23.88 41.77 -16.73
CA ASN A 695 -24.52 43.09 -16.63
C ASN A 695 -23.59 44.19 -16.08
N ASP A 696 -22.35 43.86 -15.70
CA ASP A 696 -21.41 44.83 -15.13
C ASP A 696 -20.87 45.79 -16.20
N PRO A 697 -20.42 47.00 -15.82
CA PRO A 697 -19.77 47.93 -16.75
C PRO A 697 -18.55 47.26 -17.39
N CYS A 698 -18.45 47.33 -18.72
CA CYS A 698 -17.35 46.70 -19.43
C CYS A 698 -16.01 47.39 -19.10
N TYR A 699 -14.96 46.59 -18.86
CA TYR A 699 -13.62 47.07 -18.47
C TYR A 699 -12.95 48.00 -19.50
N CYS A 700 -13.42 48.05 -20.74
CA CYS A 700 -12.88 48.91 -21.79
C CYS A 700 -13.25 50.41 -21.64
N GLY A 701 -13.99 50.80 -20.59
CA GLY A 701 -14.38 52.19 -20.35
C GLY A 701 -15.47 52.74 -21.29
N SER A 702 -16.10 51.89 -22.11
CA SER A 702 -17.12 52.30 -23.09
C SER A 702 -18.47 52.73 -22.49
N GLY A 703 -18.64 52.67 -21.17
CA GLY A 703 -19.91 52.93 -20.47
C GLY A 703 -21.02 51.89 -20.72
N LYS A 704 -20.78 50.86 -21.56
CA LYS A 704 -21.75 49.80 -21.89
C LYS A 704 -21.61 48.59 -20.95
N LYS A 705 -22.71 47.88 -20.69
CA LYS A 705 -22.70 46.58 -19.98
C LYS A 705 -21.87 45.55 -20.74
N PHE A 706 -21.14 44.66 -20.03
CA PHE A 706 -20.22 43.68 -20.60
C PHE A 706 -20.83 42.86 -21.74
N LYS A 707 -22.05 42.33 -21.56
CA LYS A 707 -22.79 41.58 -22.59
C LYS A 707 -23.03 42.34 -23.92
N ASN A 708 -23.05 43.67 -23.87
CA ASN A 708 -23.30 44.53 -25.04
C ASN A 708 -21.99 45.09 -25.64
N CYS A 709 -20.85 44.65 -25.14
CA CYS A 709 -19.52 45.07 -25.57
C CYS A 709 -18.61 43.84 -25.72
N HIS A 710 -17.60 43.66 -24.86
CA HIS A 710 -16.64 42.55 -24.99
C HIS A 710 -17.22 41.15 -24.66
N GLY A 711 -18.39 41.09 -24.03
CA GLY A 711 -19.16 39.86 -23.82
C GLY A 711 -20.20 39.58 -24.92
N LYS A 712 -20.19 40.33 -26.03
CA LYS A 712 -21.16 40.16 -27.11
C LYS A 712 -20.80 38.94 -27.94
N GLY A 713 -21.51 37.84 -27.72
CA GLY A 713 -21.26 36.52 -28.33
C GLY A 713 -20.75 35.45 -27.37
N GLN A 714 -20.60 35.77 -26.08
CA GLN A 714 -20.35 34.81 -25.00
C GLN A 714 -21.64 34.40 -24.27
#